data_AF-A0A959F1J0-F1
#
_entry.id   AF-A0A959F1J0-F1
#
_cell.length_a   1.000
_cell.length_b   1.000
_cell.length_c   1.000
_cell.angle_alpha   90.00
_cell.angle_beta   90.00
_cell.angle_gamma   90.00
#
_symmetry.space_group_name_H-M   'P 1'
#
loop_
_entity.id
_entity.type
_entity.pdbx_description
1 polymer ?
#
loop_
_entity_poly.entity_id
_entity_poly.type
_entity_poly.pdbx_seq_one_letter_code
_entity_poly.pdbx_strand_id
1 'polypeptide(L)'
;GPTPLVDAGGTYTLAVTNEENGCSNSAEVLVAQDQNLPTADAGQPGLLNCYDPVIILDGTASSAGPGLLYEWTTSDGSILSGANTLQPEVDAPGTYLLTVTDQGNGCVSSTNVLVAEDFQQPAADAGPGQELTCSITSLNLSGAGSTGAEFQYSWTTPDGNILSGADGPNPLIDAAGTYTLEVQNVDNGCSTTASTTVTDAVAFPLAVASLDGILTCAVQTLGLDGAGSDAGPNFTYQWSTIGGNILSGGNTLTPTVDLPGLYTLSVTDTSNDCVSTAEVQVPIDTLSPLAEAGPAGLLTCTVQALDLDAAGSSIGANFSYVWSTADGNILNGANTLNPAVDEPGTYQILVSNLDNGCTAVDQVAVGEDVTPPDAGSSVSGILTCAQTSLSLSGSGSSTGPNFGYQWTTADGNILSGAAGLSPVVDQPGTYQLTVLDQFNGCEANTAVVVQQDIVDPTVGVDMAGTLTCAITELSLQGQASGNNQPLTFQWSTADGSIQSGATSLSPLIDEPGTYELLVTDEVNGCTATAQVQVGQDVTPPNVAIVGPGELNCLQETVTIDATASSSGPDFQSNWTTTGGNILSGNGSLQIVVDQPGSYSLLIVNLINGCSSQTETAVMQDIEMPVVDAGDGFTLPCFEQTSELSGTASASGNNLAIEWQTADGQIEA
;
A
#
# COMPACT_ATOMS: atom_id res chain seq x y z
N GLY A 1 110.46 148.20 45.36
CA GLY A 1 109.22 148.93 45.04
C GLY A 1 108.04 147.97 45.14
N PRO A 2 106.82 148.47 45.37
CA PRO A 2 105.62 147.65 45.59
C PRO A 2 105.32 146.71 44.41
N THR A 3 104.85 145.51 44.73
CA THR A 3 104.31 144.49 43.81
C THR A 3 102.86 144.81 43.45
N PRO A 4 102.51 145.01 42.16
CA PRO A 4 101.11 145.07 41.72
C PRO A 4 100.53 143.68 41.40
N LEU A 5 99.26 143.45 41.78
CA LEU A 5 98.39 142.39 41.28
C LEU A 5 97.66 142.87 40.00
N VAL A 6 97.37 141.94 39.08
CA VAL A 6 96.64 142.20 37.82
C VAL A 6 95.61 141.09 37.56
N ASP A 7 94.42 141.48 37.12
CA ASP A 7 93.18 140.69 37.05
C ASP A 7 92.56 140.60 35.63
N ALA A 8 93.31 141.00 34.60
CA ALA A 8 92.95 140.81 33.19
C ALA A 8 94.20 140.73 32.30
N GLY A 9 94.12 140.02 31.17
CA GLY A 9 95.25 139.83 30.25
C GLY A 9 95.67 141.10 29.50
N GLY A 10 96.98 141.32 29.34
CA GLY A 10 97.59 142.46 28.64
C GLY A 10 99.13 142.51 28.79
N THR A 11 99.80 143.46 28.11
CA THR A 11 101.26 143.67 28.15
C THR A 11 101.64 144.77 29.15
N TYR A 12 102.65 144.54 30.00
CA TYR A 12 103.11 145.50 31.03
C TYR A 12 104.59 145.89 30.86
N THR A 13 104.95 147.17 31.05
CA THR A 13 106.30 147.73 30.78
C THR A 13 106.93 148.38 32.04
N LEU A 14 108.20 148.10 32.33
CA LEU A 14 109.00 148.70 33.42
C LEU A 14 110.19 149.49 32.85
N ALA A 15 110.46 150.72 33.35
CA ALA A 15 111.57 151.58 32.91
C ALA A 15 112.42 152.11 34.09
N VAL A 16 113.75 152.16 33.92
CA VAL A 16 114.71 152.68 34.92
C VAL A 16 115.77 153.56 34.23
N THR A 17 116.12 154.70 34.84
CA THR A 17 117.11 155.69 34.33
C THR A 17 118.17 155.99 35.40
N ASN A 18 119.46 156.04 35.02
CA ASN A 18 120.59 156.35 35.91
C ASN A 18 121.03 157.82 35.75
N GLU A 19 121.03 158.60 36.84
CA GLU A 19 121.29 160.06 36.84
C GLU A 19 122.78 160.46 36.78
N GLU A 20 123.73 159.52 36.84
CA GLU A 20 125.17 159.85 36.75
C GLU A 20 125.78 159.57 35.35
N ASN A 21 125.05 158.89 34.46
CA ASN A 21 125.51 158.61 33.08
C ASN A 21 124.41 158.48 32.00
N GLY A 22 123.14 158.75 32.32
CA GLY A 22 122.11 159.10 31.33
C GLY A 22 121.59 157.99 30.40
N CYS A 23 121.78 156.71 30.73
CA CYS A 23 121.19 155.59 29.97
C CYS A 23 119.97 154.96 30.69
N SER A 24 118.98 154.51 29.91
CA SER A 24 117.78 153.78 30.35
C SER A 24 117.53 152.52 29.50
N ASN A 25 116.84 151.52 30.07
CA ASN A 25 116.43 150.27 29.39
C ASN A 25 115.05 149.80 29.91
N SER A 26 114.31 149.02 29.12
CA SER A 26 112.95 148.52 29.41
C SER A 26 112.70 147.09 28.90
N ALA A 27 111.74 146.36 29.50
CA ALA A 27 111.32 145.01 29.11
C ALA A 27 109.80 144.77 29.29
N GLU A 28 109.21 143.77 28.59
CA GLU A 28 107.76 143.48 28.50
C GLU A 28 107.40 141.96 28.65
N VAL A 29 106.14 141.63 29.04
CA VAL A 29 105.57 140.24 29.18
C VAL A 29 104.03 140.17 28.93
N LEU A 30 103.47 139.02 28.46
CA LEU A 30 102.05 138.78 28.00
C LEU A 30 101.33 137.55 28.66
N VAL A 31 99.98 137.55 28.82
CA VAL A 31 99.12 136.48 29.43
C VAL A 31 97.76 136.25 28.67
N ALA A 32 97.19 135.00 28.52
CA ALA A 32 95.94 134.63 27.76
C ALA A 32 95.00 133.52 28.39
N GLN A 33 93.72 133.30 27.91
CA GLN A 33 92.61 132.40 28.45
C GLN A 33 91.67 131.70 27.37
N ASP A 34 91.00 130.53 27.66
CA ASP A 34 90.04 129.71 26.81
C ASP A 34 88.72 129.25 27.56
N GLN A 35 87.55 129.13 26.90
CA GLN A 35 86.18 128.89 27.48
C GLN A 35 85.14 128.05 26.64
N ASN A 36 85.50 127.07 25.81
CA ASN A 36 84.50 126.30 25.01
C ASN A 36 83.70 125.23 25.82
N LEU A 37 82.36 125.14 25.62
CA LEU A 37 81.49 124.12 26.27
C LEU A 37 81.35 122.83 25.42
N PRO A 38 81.22 121.63 26.02
CA PRO A 38 80.83 120.40 25.30
C PRO A 38 79.32 120.35 25.00
N THR A 39 78.88 119.50 24.08
CA THR A 39 77.46 119.19 23.78
C THR A 39 77.04 117.88 24.45
N ALA A 40 75.88 117.88 25.10
CA ALA A 40 75.23 116.68 25.65
C ALA A 40 73.88 116.43 24.94
N ASP A 41 73.70 115.23 24.40
CA ASP A 41 72.47 114.71 23.79
C ASP A 41 72.22 113.29 24.33
N ALA A 42 71.08 113.05 24.97
CA ALA A 42 70.71 111.78 25.60
C ALA A 42 69.84 110.89 24.70
N GLY A 43 69.58 111.30 23.45
CA GLY A 43 68.82 110.53 22.48
C GLY A 43 67.30 110.69 22.60
N GLN A 44 66.56 109.84 21.87
CA GLN A 44 65.09 109.80 21.90
C GLN A 44 64.56 109.02 23.12
N PRO A 45 63.34 109.30 23.59
CA PRO A 45 62.70 108.51 24.64
C PRO A 45 62.69 107.01 24.34
N GLY A 46 62.96 106.20 25.35
CA GLY A 46 62.92 104.74 25.28
C GLY A 46 61.60 104.16 25.80
N LEU A 47 61.27 102.94 25.39
CA LEU A 47 60.13 102.18 25.91
C LEU A 47 60.58 100.75 26.24
N LEU A 48 60.42 100.35 27.49
CA LEU A 48 60.59 98.97 27.94
C LEU A 48 59.27 98.22 27.81
N ASN A 49 59.27 97.00 27.28
CA ASN A 49 58.10 96.13 27.20
C ASN A 49 58.53 94.65 27.22
N CYS A 50 57.60 93.71 27.07
CA CYS A 50 57.94 92.28 27.11
C CYS A 50 58.75 91.80 25.89
N TYR A 51 58.75 92.52 24.77
CA TYR A 51 59.68 92.23 23.66
C TYR A 51 61.10 92.74 23.97
N ASP A 52 61.20 93.97 24.46
CA ASP A 52 62.45 94.67 24.75
C ASP A 52 62.51 95.07 26.25
N PRO A 53 62.74 94.10 27.16
CA PRO A 53 62.81 94.38 28.60
C PRO A 53 64.11 95.08 29.02
N VAL A 54 65.05 95.24 28.09
CA VAL A 54 66.29 95.99 28.24
C VAL A 54 66.51 96.76 26.94
N ILE A 55 66.80 98.05 27.05
CA ILE A 55 67.11 98.91 25.90
C ILE A 55 68.45 99.62 26.09
N ILE A 56 69.04 100.05 24.98
CA ILE A 56 70.27 100.84 24.97
C ILE A 56 69.90 102.29 24.72
N LEU A 57 70.30 103.20 25.61
CA LEU A 57 70.14 104.64 25.37
C LEU A 57 71.20 105.13 24.40
N ASP A 58 70.85 106.03 23.48
CA ASP A 58 71.77 106.53 22.46
C ASP A 58 72.23 107.96 22.76
N GLY A 59 73.35 108.09 23.47
CA GLY A 59 74.02 109.35 23.72
C GLY A 59 75.00 109.79 22.62
N THR A 60 75.14 109.04 21.52
CA THR A 60 76.24 109.20 20.56
C THR A 60 76.28 110.54 19.82
N ALA A 61 75.19 111.30 19.85
CA ALA A 61 75.12 112.67 19.34
C ALA A 61 75.78 113.73 20.26
N SER A 62 76.24 113.34 21.45
CA SER A 62 77.07 114.16 22.35
C SER A 62 78.47 114.42 21.80
N SER A 63 79.17 115.43 22.31
CA SER A 63 80.58 115.66 21.95
C SER A 63 81.45 114.42 22.24
N ALA A 64 82.27 114.01 21.27
CA ALA A 64 83.10 112.81 21.34
C ALA A 64 84.59 113.10 21.07
N GLY A 65 85.48 112.56 21.92
CA GLY A 65 86.94 112.74 21.77
C GLY A 65 87.75 112.48 23.05
N PRO A 66 89.11 112.43 22.94
CA PRO A 66 89.98 112.27 24.10
C PRO A 66 89.88 113.49 25.03
N GLY A 67 89.67 113.25 26.32
CA GLY A 67 89.52 114.31 27.33
C GLY A 67 88.07 114.66 27.68
N LEU A 68 87.07 113.96 27.13
CA LEU A 68 85.67 114.06 27.57
C LEU A 68 85.30 112.90 28.50
N LEU A 69 84.57 113.18 29.57
CA LEU A 69 83.97 112.20 30.47
C LEU A 69 82.45 112.17 30.30
N TYR A 70 81.88 110.97 30.23
CA TYR A 70 80.44 110.72 30.21
C TYR A 70 80.02 110.13 31.54
N GLU A 71 78.88 110.59 32.06
CA GLU A 71 78.27 110.04 33.24
C GLU A 71 76.75 110.05 33.10
N TRP A 72 76.17 108.86 33.04
CA TRP A 72 74.74 108.64 33.13
C TRP A 72 74.36 108.41 34.59
N THR A 73 73.38 109.16 35.06
CA THR A 73 72.79 109.00 36.39
C THR A 73 71.28 108.94 36.26
N THR A 74 70.64 108.29 37.22
CA THR A 74 69.18 108.27 37.34
C THR A 74 68.80 108.21 38.82
N SER A 75 67.66 108.78 39.16
CA SER A 75 67.12 108.76 40.53
C SER A 75 65.94 107.79 40.69
N ASP A 76 65.34 107.37 39.58
CA ASP A 76 64.10 106.61 39.52
C ASP A 76 64.14 105.47 38.49
N GLY A 77 65.27 105.26 37.80
CA GLY A 77 65.54 104.13 36.92
C GLY A 77 66.72 103.26 37.38
N SER A 78 67.24 102.44 36.45
CA SER A 78 68.31 101.47 36.66
C SER A 78 69.21 101.39 35.42
N ILE A 79 70.51 101.56 35.63
CA ILE A 79 71.53 101.39 34.59
C ILE A 79 72.23 100.06 34.85
N LEU A 80 72.04 99.09 33.95
CA LEU A 80 72.65 97.77 34.04
C LEU A 80 74.16 97.85 33.79
N SER A 81 74.56 98.56 32.74
CA SER A 81 75.93 98.61 32.29
C SER A 81 76.21 99.89 31.48
N GLY A 82 77.49 100.23 31.30
CA GLY A 82 77.89 101.31 30.39
C GLY A 82 77.57 102.74 30.85
N ALA A 83 77.31 102.97 32.14
CA ALA A 83 76.95 104.29 32.71
C ALA A 83 77.96 105.42 32.38
N ASN A 84 79.21 105.08 32.08
CA ASN A 84 80.26 106.03 31.68
C ASN A 84 80.56 106.02 30.17
N THR A 85 79.63 105.52 29.36
CA THR A 85 79.73 105.44 27.91
C THR A 85 78.61 106.22 27.24
N LEU A 86 78.67 106.37 25.92
CA LEU A 86 77.59 106.99 25.15
C LEU A 86 76.42 106.04 24.90
N GLN A 87 76.50 104.76 25.29
CA GLN A 87 75.47 103.76 25.05
C GLN A 87 75.25 102.86 26.28
N PRO A 88 74.65 103.39 27.38
CA PRO A 88 74.33 102.59 28.54
C PRO A 88 73.14 101.68 28.27
N GLU A 89 73.13 100.50 28.90
CA GLU A 89 71.99 99.57 28.93
C GLU A 89 71.14 99.86 30.16
N VAL A 90 69.82 99.91 29.98
CA VAL A 90 68.85 100.24 31.04
C VAL A 90 67.67 99.26 31.02
N ASP A 91 67.16 98.95 32.20
CA ASP A 91 66.13 97.92 32.40
C ASP A 91 64.98 98.37 33.32
N ALA A 92 64.95 99.65 33.72
CA ALA A 92 63.85 100.22 34.47
C ALA A 92 63.36 101.54 33.83
N PRO A 93 62.05 101.84 33.89
CA PRO A 93 61.56 103.15 33.51
C PRO A 93 62.16 104.22 34.43
N GLY A 94 62.29 105.45 33.93
CA GLY A 94 62.84 106.55 34.71
C GLY A 94 63.46 107.62 33.84
N THR A 95 63.95 108.68 34.49
CA THR A 95 64.67 109.76 33.80
C THR A 95 66.16 109.54 33.93
N TYR A 96 66.85 109.45 32.79
CA TYR A 96 68.29 109.22 32.72
C TYR A 96 68.99 110.50 32.29
N LEU A 97 69.86 111.02 33.15
CA LEU A 97 70.61 112.26 32.95
C LEU A 97 72.03 111.92 32.47
N LEU A 98 72.37 112.32 31.25
CA LEU A 98 73.72 112.31 30.70
C LEU A 98 74.43 113.62 31.03
N THR A 99 75.58 113.52 31.69
CA THR A 99 76.51 114.64 31.92
C THR A 99 77.78 114.41 31.11
N VAL A 100 78.19 115.43 30.34
CA VAL A 100 79.42 115.45 29.53
C VAL A 100 80.35 116.53 30.07
N THR A 101 81.55 116.13 30.51
CA THR A 101 82.57 117.05 31.07
C THR A 101 83.81 117.08 30.20
N ASP A 102 84.24 118.29 29.79
CA ASP A 102 85.53 118.50 29.14
C ASP A 102 86.63 118.69 30.18
N GLN A 103 87.56 117.74 30.26
CA GLN A 103 88.65 117.75 31.23
C GLN A 103 89.74 118.78 30.89
N GLY A 104 89.79 119.29 29.66
CA GLY A 104 90.80 120.26 29.21
C GLY A 104 90.52 121.68 29.71
N ASN A 105 89.26 122.05 29.92
CA ASN A 105 88.86 123.39 30.36
C ASN A 105 87.84 123.40 31.53
N GLY A 106 87.34 122.24 31.95
CA GLY A 106 86.44 122.09 33.09
C GLY A 106 84.97 122.41 32.79
N CYS A 107 84.60 122.63 31.53
CA CYS A 107 83.23 122.93 31.12
C CYS A 107 82.35 121.67 31.16
N VAL A 108 81.09 121.83 31.58
CA VAL A 108 80.11 120.74 31.74
C VAL A 108 78.80 121.08 31.04
N SER A 109 78.24 120.11 30.31
CA SER A 109 76.87 120.15 29.77
C SER A 109 76.11 118.89 30.17
N SER A 110 74.80 119.00 30.40
CA SER A 110 73.96 117.85 30.77
C SER A 110 72.60 117.91 30.11
N THR A 111 72.03 116.75 29.78
CA THR A 111 70.67 116.59 29.26
C THR A 111 70.07 115.27 29.72
N ASN A 112 68.75 115.12 29.66
CA ASN A 112 68.08 113.90 30.09
C ASN A 112 67.20 113.29 28.99
N VAL A 113 66.91 111.99 29.15
CA VAL A 113 65.97 111.23 28.34
C VAL A 113 65.03 110.45 29.26
N LEU A 114 63.77 110.31 28.86
CA LEU A 114 62.78 109.52 29.57
C LEU A 114 62.72 108.10 28.99
N VAL A 115 62.76 107.11 29.86
CA VAL A 115 62.40 105.73 29.54
C VAL A 115 61.06 105.44 30.18
N ALA A 116 60.07 105.13 29.36
CA ALA A 116 58.76 104.66 29.81
C ALA A 116 58.72 103.12 29.83
N GLU A 117 57.67 102.55 30.43
CA GLU A 117 57.40 101.12 30.37
C GLU A 117 55.96 100.85 29.90
N ASP A 118 55.79 99.74 29.19
CA ASP A 118 54.49 99.12 28.91
C ASP A 118 54.62 97.60 29.07
N PHE A 119 54.38 97.16 30.30
CA PHE A 119 54.28 95.74 30.65
C PHE A 119 52.81 95.34 30.89
N GLN A 120 51.84 96.03 30.28
CA GLN A 120 50.43 95.70 30.49
C GLN A 120 50.11 94.34 29.88
N GLN A 121 49.86 93.37 30.76
CA GLN A 121 49.46 92.02 30.37
C GLN A 121 48.00 91.97 29.91
N PRO A 122 47.67 91.16 28.89
CA PRO A 122 46.29 90.75 28.65
C PRO A 122 45.83 89.78 29.76
N ALA A 123 44.52 89.55 29.88
CA ALA A 123 43.93 88.53 30.74
C ALA A 123 43.35 87.41 29.89
N ALA A 124 43.91 86.21 30.01
CA ALA A 124 43.38 85.00 29.38
C ALA A 124 42.23 84.40 30.20
N ASP A 125 41.17 83.96 29.52
CA ASP A 125 40.08 83.16 30.08
C ASP A 125 39.76 82.01 29.10
N ALA A 126 39.96 80.77 29.54
CA ALA A 126 39.75 79.57 28.73
C ALA A 126 38.31 79.01 28.83
N GLY A 127 37.42 79.68 29.56
CA GLY A 127 36.05 79.25 29.80
C GLY A 127 35.93 78.10 30.82
N PRO A 128 34.70 77.64 31.11
CA PRO A 128 34.47 76.54 32.05
C PRO A 128 34.93 75.19 31.48
N GLY A 129 35.07 74.20 32.36
CA GLY A 129 35.25 72.80 31.96
C GLY A 129 34.02 72.27 31.20
N GLN A 130 34.26 71.35 30.28
CA GLN A 130 33.21 70.70 29.47
C GLN A 130 33.45 69.18 29.44
N GLU A 131 32.48 68.44 28.90
CA GLU A 131 32.50 66.98 28.89
C GLU A 131 32.05 66.44 27.54
N LEU A 132 32.78 65.47 27.01
CA LEU A 132 32.38 64.70 25.84
C LEU A 132 31.52 63.52 26.27
N THR A 133 30.48 63.24 25.50
CA THR A 133 29.54 62.13 25.71
C THR A 133 29.39 61.34 24.42
N CYS A 134 28.65 60.22 24.43
CA CYS A 134 28.41 59.46 23.19
C CYS A 134 27.61 60.24 22.15
N SER A 135 26.83 61.25 22.55
CA SER A 135 26.09 62.15 21.66
C SER A 135 26.86 63.44 21.30
N ILE A 136 27.84 63.82 22.12
CA ILE A 136 28.67 65.02 21.93
C ILE A 136 30.12 64.57 21.72
N THR A 137 30.45 64.25 20.47
CA THR A 137 31.80 63.79 20.08
C THR A 137 32.76 64.93 19.75
N SER A 138 32.27 66.17 19.71
CA SER A 138 33.08 67.37 19.54
C SER A 138 32.38 68.58 20.12
N LEU A 139 33.16 69.53 20.64
CA LEU A 139 32.64 70.78 21.21
C LEU A 139 33.58 71.94 20.90
N ASN A 140 33.06 73.17 20.99
CA ASN A 140 33.88 74.37 20.89
C ASN A 140 34.25 74.85 22.30
N LEU A 141 35.54 75.05 22.55
CA LEU A 141 35.97 75.80 23.73
C LEU A 141 35.70 77.29 23.49
N SER A 142 35.75 78.10 24.55
CA SER A 142 35.55 79.54 24.40
C SER A 142 36.59 80.32 25.17
N GLY A 143 37.43 81.02 24.41
CA GLY A 143 38.40 82.02 24.88
C GLY A 143 37.82 83.43 24.95
N ALA A 144 36.53 83.61 24.61
CA ALA A 144 35.91 84.92 24.41
C ALA A 144 35.83 85.81 25.68
N GLY A 145 36.07 85.23 26.87
CA GLY A 145 36.19 85.97 28.12
C GLY A 145 37.53 86.69 28.29
N SER A 146 38.49 86.46 27.39
CA SER A 146 39.81 87.11 27.43
C SER A 146 39.70 88.61 27.15
N THR A 147 40.47 89.43 27.86
CA THR A 147 40.42 90.90 27.77
C THR A 147 41.82 91.52 27.71
N GLY A 148 41.97 92.71 27.13
CA GLY A 148 43.27 93.37 26.94
C GLY A 148 43.31 94.25 25.70
N ALA A 149 44.40 95.00 25.53
CA ALA A 149 44.72 95.69 24.26
C ALA A 149 45.05 94.64 23.17
N GLU A 150 44.98 95.02 21.89
CA GLU A 150 45.00 94.11 20.73
C GLU A 150 45.88 92.86 20.96
N PHE A 151 45.25 91.69 21.04
CA PHE A 151 45.90 90.44 21.42
C PHE A 151 45.55 89.28 20.49
N GLN A 152 46.41 88.26 20.44
CA GLN A 152 46.25 87.04 19.66
C GLN A 152 46.00 85.83 20.58
N TYR A 153 45.24 84.84 20.08
CA TYR A 153 44.97 83.59 20.79
C TYR A 153 45.94 82.50 20.31
N SER A 154 46.35 81.62 21.20
CA SER A 154 47.01 80.36 20.85
C SER A 154 46.60 79.25 21.80
N TRP A 155 45.88 78.26 21.30
CA TRP A 155 45.46 77.09 22.05
C TRP A 155 46.42 75.93 21.86
N THR A 156 46.83 75.32 22.97
CA THR A 156 47.67 74.12 22.99
C THR A 156 47.08 73.08 23.95
N THR A 157 47.43 71.82 23.75
CA THR A 157 47.04 70.74 24.65
C THR A 157 48.13 69.67 24.69
N PRO A 158 48.48 69.12 25.87
CA PRO A 158 49.46 68.04 25.99
C PRO A 158 48.85 66.64 25.85
N ASP A 159 47.55 66.50 26.07
CA ASP A 159 46.85 65.21 26.25
C ASP A 159 45.47 65.16 25.57
N GLY A 160 45.05 66.23 24.87
CA GLY A 160 43.84 66.28 24.04
C GLY A 160 44.15 66.42 22.55
N ASN A 161 43.13 66.82 21.78
CA ASN A 161 43.21 67.07 20.34
C ASN A 161 42.44 68.35 19.96
N ILE A 162 43.02 69.18 19.08
CA ILE A 162 42.39 70.37 18.51
C ILE A 162 42.21 70.13 17.02
N LEU A 163 40.95 70.06 16.56
CA LEU A 163 40.63 69.83 15.16
C LEU A 163 40.87 71.07 14.29
N SER A 164 40.49 72.24 14.80
CA SER A 164 40.65 73.51 14.08
C SER A 164 40.49 74.72 15.01
N GLY A 165 40.88 75.90 14.53
CA GLY A 165 40.64 77.17 15.23
C GLY A 165 41.55 77.44 16.42
N ALA A 166 42.73 76.81 16.48
CA ALA A 166 43.68 76.96 17.58
C ALA A 166 44.15 78.41 17.80
N ASP A 167 44.14 79.25 16.76
CA ASP A 167 44.52 80.67 16.85
C ASP A 167 43.29 81.61 16.99
N GLY A 168 42.12 81.05 17.29
CA GLY A 168 40.86 81.77 17.40
C GLY A 168 40.23 81.69 18.79
N PRO A 169 39.18 82.48 19.05
CA PRO A 169 38.49 82.48 20.34
C PRO A 169 37.64 81.22 20.58
N ASN A 170 37.41 80.36 19.58
CA ASN A 170 36.58 79.16 19.75
C ASN A 170 37.19 77.98 18.97
N PRO A 171 38.21 77.29 19.51
CA PRO A 171 38.76 76.10 18.87
C PRO A 171 37.78 74.93 18.98
N LEU A 172 37.72 74.11 17.94
CA LEU A 172 36.94 72.87 17.90
C LEU A 172 37.82 71.72 18.37
N ILE A 173 37.33 70.93 19.33
CA ILE A 173 38.02 69.80 19.94
C ILE A 173 37.16 68.54 19.92
N ASP A 174 37.77 67.36 19.96
CA ASP A 174 37.11 66.04 19.92
C ASP A 174 37.74 65.00 20.86
N ALA A 175 38.63 65.41 21.76
CA ALA A 175 39.23 64.53 22.75
C ALA A 175 39.21 65.15 24.15
N ALA A 176 39.14 64.31 25.18
CA ALA A 176 39.36 64.76 26.54
C ALA A 176 40.83 65.14 26.76
N GLY A 177 41.08 66.07 27.67
CA GLY A 177 42.40 66.60 27.94
C GLY A 177 42.36 67.98 28.55
N THR A 178 43.52 68.52 28.89
CA THR A 178 43.67 69.89 29.37
C THR A 178 44.04 70.80 28.21
N TYR A 179 43.25 71.84 27.99
CA TYR A 179 43.46 72.81 26.91
C TYR A 179 43.91 74.14 27.52
N THR A 180 45.08 74.60 27.09
CA THR A 180 45.70 75.83 27.56
C THR A 180 45.59 76.89 26.47
N LEU A 181 44.95 78.01 26.81
CA LEU A 181 44.91 79.22 26.01
C LEU A 181 46.05 80.15 26.45
N GLU A 182 46.92 80.52 25.53
CA GLU A 182 47.81 81.66 25.64
C GLU A 182 47.21 82.86 24.91
N VAL A 183 47.22 84.01 25.57
CA VAL A 183 46.84 85.30 24.98
C VAL A 183 48.04 86.22 25.01
N GLN A 184 48.47 86.72 23.84
CA GLN A 184 49.62 87.62 23.71
C GLN A 184 49.20 88.98 23.17
N ASN A 185 49.51 90.05 23.90
CA ASN A 185 49.34 91.42 23.43
C ASN A 185 50.35 91.70 22.30
N VAL A 186 49.86 92.15 21.15
CA VAL A 186 50.67 92.31 19.94
C VAL A 186 51.58 93.54 19.99
N ASP A 187 51.18 94.56 20.75
CA ASP A 187 51.88 95.84 20.82
C ASP A 187 53.10 95.79 21.76
N ASN A 188 52.98 95.06 22.88
CA ASN A 188 54.00 95.04 23.92
C ASN A 188 54.60 93.65 24.20
N GLY A 189 54.08 92.59 23.56
CA GLY A 189 54.61 91.23 23.61
C GLY A 189 54.28 90.43 24.85
N CYS A 190 53.58 91.01 25.82
CA CYS A 190 53.25 90.36 27.07
C CYS A 190 52.17 89.31 26.87
N SER A 191 52.38 88.10 27.41
CA SER A 191 51.40 87.01 27.36
C SER A 191 50.94 86.55 28.74
N THR A 192 49.72 86.02 28.78
CA THR A 192 49.16 85.29 29.93
C THR A 192 48.50 84.01 29.45
N THR A 193 48.37 83.04 30.36
CA THR A 193 47.76 81.74 30.05
C THR A 193 46.59 81.44 30.97
N ALA A 194 45.60 80.71 30.46
CA ALA A 194 44.51 80.11 31.20
C ALA A 194 44.26 78.70 30.68
N SER A 195 43.70 77.81 31.50
CA SER A 195 43.44 76.43 31.08
C SER A 195 42.02 76.00 31.44
N THR A 196 41.44 75.16 30.60
CA THR A 196 40.20 74.43 30.88
C THR A 196 40.40 72.94 30.66
N THR A 197 39.65 72.11 31.38
CA THR A 197 39.70 70.65 31.25
C THR A 197 38.45 70.13 30.55
N VAL A 198 38.66 69.28 29.56
CA VAL A 198 37.60 68.49 28.93
C VAL A 198 37.70 67.06 29.46
N THR A 199 36.62 66.56 30.06
CA THR A 199 36.54 65.17 30.52
C THR A 199 35.84 64.28 29.50
N ASP A 200 36.06 62.98 29.64
CA ASP A 200 35.36 61.95 28.88
C ASP A 200 34.36 61.24 29.80
N ALA A 201 33.07 61.27 29.46
CA ALA A 201 32.00 60.52 30.14
C ALA A 201 31.42 59.39 29.28
N VAL A 202 32.23 58.79 28.40
CA VAL A 202 31.85 57.69 27.51
C VAL A 202 31.84 56.33 28.24
N ALA A 203 31.11 56.25 29.36
CA ALA A 203 30.82 54.99 30.03
C ALA A 203 29.65 54.29 29.32
N PHE A 204 29.93 53.19 28.61
CA PHE A 204 28.90 52.39 27.96
C PHE A 204 28.11 51.55 28.98
N PRO A 205 26.77 51.45 28.86
CA PRO A 205 25.99 50.53 29.67
C PRO A 205 26.32 49.07 29.33
N LEU A 206 26.09 48.15 30.26
CA LEU A 206 26.06 46.72 30.01
C LEU A 206 24.72 46.31 29.41
N ALA A 207 24.76 45.64 28.25
CA ALA A 207 23.62 44.96 27.67
C ALA A 207 23.83 43.44 27.72
N VAL A 208 22.84 42.71 28.24
CA VAL A 208 22.81 41.24 28.28
C VAL A 208 21.45 40.77 27.80
N ALA A 209 21.44 39.81 26.89
CA ALA A 209 20.24 39.17 26.36
C ALA A 209 20.40 37.67 26.47
N SER A 210 19.42 37.00 27.06
CA SER A 210 19.38 35.55 27.20
C SER A 210 17.95 35.03 27.02
N LEU A 211 17.84 33.72 26.85
CA LEU A 211 16.58 33.03 26.64
C LEU A 211 16.72 31.62 27.21
N ASP A 212 15.66 31.16 27.88
CA ASP A 212 15.47 29.75 28.19
C ASP A 212 14.29 29.20 27.38
N GLY A 213 14.49 28.06 26.73
CA GLY A 213 13.46 27.34 25.99
C GLY A 213 13.48 27.53 24.48
N ILE A 214 12.49 26.91 23.84
CA ILE A 214 12.30 26.83 22.38
C ILE A 214 10.80 26.96 22.12
N LEU A 215 10.41 27.64 21.04
CA LEU A 215 9.01 27.66 20.61
C LEU A 215 8.64 26.29 20.04
N THR A 216 7.50 25.74 20.44
CA THR A 216 7.02 24.43 19.98
C THR A 216 5.53 24.46 19.72
N CYS A 217 4.94 23.37 19.24
CA CYS A 217 3.48 23.28 19.13
C CYS A 217 2.78 23.40 20.50
N ALA A 218 3.44 22.95 21.58
CA ALA A 218 2.95 23.09 22.95
C ALA A 218 3.28 24.46 23.59
N VAL A 219 4.40 25.09 23.21
CA VAL A 219 4.89 26.36 23.77
C VAL A 219 4.89 27.43 22.69
N GLN A 220 3.83 28.25 22.65
CA GLN A 220 3.63 29.25 21.60
C GLN A 220 4.23 30.63 21.91
N THR A 221 4.69 30.84 23.14
CA THR A 221 5.30 32.11 23.57
C THR A 221 6.47 31.87 24.50
N LEU A 222 7.51 32.70 24.40
CA LEU A 222 8.67 32.72 25.29
C LEU A 222 8.89 34.11 25.88
N GLY A 223 9.50 34.18 27.06
CA GLY A 223 10.01 35.43 27.62
C GLY A 223 11.52 35.53 27.36
N LEU A 224 11.99 36.66 26.83
CA LEU A 224 13.44 36.94 26.82
C LEU A 224 13.86 37.48 28.18
N ASP A 225 15.10 37.22 28.57
CA ASP A 225 15.67 37.69 29.83
C ASP A 225 16.85 38.63 29.58
N GLY A 226 16.63 39.91 29.88
CA GLY A 226 17.62 40.97 29.88
C GLY A 226 18.11 41.38 31.26
N ALA A 227 17.76 40.67 32.34
CA ALA A 227 18.02 41.07 33.73
C ALA A 227 19.51 41.25 34.08
N GLY A 228 20.43 40.71 33.28
CA GLY A 228 21.88 40.94 33.40
C GLY A 228 22.36 42.29 32.88
N SER A 229 21.49 43.10 32.28
CA SER A 229 21.81 44.45 31.78
C SER A 229 21.86 45.48 32.91
N ASP A 230 22.55 46.60 32.68
CA ASP A 230 22.48 47.76 33.58
C ASP A 230 21.03 48.27 33.69
N ALA A 231 20.63 48.58 34.92
CA ALA A 231 19.25 48.90 35.24
C ALA A 231 19.13 50.06 36.23
N GLY A 232 18.04 50.81 36.12
CA GLY A 232 17.78 51.98 36.97
C GLY A 232 17.03 53.08 36.23
N PRO A 233 16.79 54.24 36.89
CA PRO A 233 16.04 55.35 36.30
C PRO A 233 16.75 56.02 35.12
N ASN A 234 18.07 55.82 35.00
CA ASN A 234 18.89 56.41 33.94
C ASN A 234 19.09 55.47 32.75
N PHE A 235 18.44 54.31 32.72
CA PHE A 235 18.57 53.38 31.61
C PHE A 235 17.23 53.19 30.90
N THR A 236 17.28 53.16 29.58
CA THR A 236 16.13 52.83 28.72
C THR A 236 16.46 51.60 27.88
N TYR A 237 15.42 50.80 27.62
CA TYR A 237 15.55 49.53 26.90
C TYR A 237 14.71 49.57 25.65
N GLN A 238 15.22 48.97 24.58
CA GLN A 238 14.47 48.77 23.36
C GLN A 238 14.88 47.45 22.72
N TRP A 239 13.91 46.56 22.56
CA TRP A 239 14.07 45.33 21.79
C TRP A 239 13.67 45.57 20.35
N SER A 240 14.46 45.02 19.43
CA SER A 240 14.17 44.93 18.01
C SER A 240 14.40 43.49 17.55
N THR A 241 13.87 43.13 16.37
CA THR A 241 14.02 41.77 15.86
C THR A 241 14.15 41.74 14.34
N ILE A 242 14.91 40.75 13.86
CA ILE A 242 14.97 40.37 12.45
C ILE A 242 14.39 38.96 12.34
N GLY A 243 13.25 38.86 11.65
CA GLY A 243 12.54 37.60 11.41
C GLY A 243 11.62 37.13 12.53
N GLY A 244 11.64 37.78 13.70
CA GLY A 244 10.75 37.48 14.84
C GLY A 244 9.59 38.46 15.02
N ASN A 245 8.93 38.38 16.19
CA ASN A 245 7.84 39.25 16.61
C ASN A 245 7.84 39.42 18.15
N ILE A 246 7.65 40.66 18.59
CA ILE A 246 7.57 41.03 20.01
C ILE A 246 6.10 41.30 20.34
N LEU A 247 5.49 40.41 21.13
CA LEU A 247 4.08 40.54 21.53
C LEU A 247 3.87 41.69 22.52
N SER A 248 4.76 41.81 23.51
CA SER A 248 4.66 42.83 24.55
C SER A 248 6.00 43.04 25.27
N GLY A 249 6.10 44.12 26.03
CA GLY A 249 7.27 44.38 26.88
C GLY A 249 8.54 44.77 26.13
N GLY A 250 8.46 45.17 24.86
CA GLY A 250 9.62 45.53 24.04
C GLY A 250 10.50 46.66 24.57
N ASN A 251 10.03 47.44 25.55
CA ASN A 251 10.82 48.47 26.24
C ASN A 251 11.15 48.08 27.69
N THR A 252 11.18 46.78 27.99
CA THR A 252 11.45 46.23 29.32
C THR A 252 12.55 45.16 29.22
N LEU A 253 13.07 44.72 30.35
CA LEU A 253 14.06 43.63 30.40
C LEU A 253 13.45 42.23 30.22
N THR A 254 12.11 42.11 30.16
CA THR A 254 11.42 40.82 30.04
C THR A 254 10.32 40.86 28.97
N PRO A 255 10.65 41.08 27.68
CA PRO A 255 9.66 41.07 26.61
C PRO A 255 9.15 39.64 26.36
N THR A 256 7.93 39.54 25.85
CA THR A 256 7.34 38.26 25.40
C THR A 256 7.31 38.19 23.89
N VAL A 257 7.65 37.04 23.32
CA VAL A 257 7.80 36.78 21.88
C VAL A 257 7.09 35.49 21.48
N ASP A 258 6.70 35.37 20.21
CA ASP A 258 5.94 34.23 19.66
C ASP A 258 6.45 33.74 18.29
N LEU A 259 7.50 34.35 17.75
CA LEU A 259 8.13 33.91 16.50
C LEU A 259 9.63 33.66 16.68
N PRO A 260 10.20 32.70 15.94
CA PRO A 260 11.65 32.50 15.89
C PRO A 260 12.32 33.70 15.23
N GLY A 261 13.58 33.94 15.56
CA GLY A 261 14.35 35.04 14.96
C GLY A 261 15.50 35.50 15.84
N LEU A 262 16.22 36.50 15.36
CA LEU A 262 17.25 37.19 16.13
C LEU A 262 16.60 38.39 16.83
N TYR A 263 16.79 38.50 18.14
CA TYR A 263 16.28 39.61 18.95
C TYR A 263 17.45 40.39 19.52
N THR A 264 17.45 41.69 19.32
CA THR A 264 18.51 42.61 19.75
C THR A 264 17.95 43.53 20.82
N LEU A 265 18.49 43.46 22.03
CA LEU A 265 18.27 44.43 23.10
C LEU A 265 19.25 45.58 22.91
N SER A 266 18.73 46.81 22.88
CA SER A 266 19.48 48.06 23.01
C SER A 266 19.26 48.63 24.40
N VAL A 267 20.35 48.90 25.12
CA VAL A 267 20.35 49.57 26.43
C VAL A 267 21.02 50.93 26.26
N THR A 268 20.30 52.00 26.59
CA THR A 268 20.77 53.37 26.50
C THR A 268 20.87 53.99 27.88
N ASP A 269 22.06 54.46 28.26
CA ASP A 269 22.25 55.31 29.43
C ASP A 269 21.85 56.75 29.08
N THR A 270 20.81 57.27 29.72
CA THR A 270 20.28 58.61 29.45
C THR A 270 21.09 59.73 30.11
N SER A 271 22.12 59.39 30.89
CA SER A 271 23.03 60.38 31.48
C SER A 271 24.14 60.82 30.52
N ASN A 272 24.53 59.97 29.57
CA ASN A 272 25.59 60.25 28.60
C ASN A 272 25.26 59.81 27.15
N ASP A 273 24.02 59.36 26.91
CA ASP A 273 23.49 58.86 25.65
C ASP A 273 24.26 57.66 25.05
N CYS A 274 25.07 56.97 25.83
CA CYS A 274 25.80 55.79 25.36
C CYS A 274 24.86 54.60 25.22
N VAL A 275 25.05 53.84 24.13
CA VAL A 275 24.20 52.70 23.76
C VAL A 275 25.05 51.45 23.60
N SER A 276 24.62 50.37 24.23
CA SER A 276 25.16 49.03 24.01
C SER A 276 24.06 48.07 23.59
N THR A 277 24.42 47.05 22.82
CA THR A 277 23.47 46.04 22.33
C THR A 277 23.88 44.63 22.73
N ALA A 278 22.88 43.76 22.88
CA ALA A 278 23.06 42.32 23.06
C ALA A 278 22.03 41.56 22.22
N GLU A 279 22.40 40.40 21.71
CA GLU A 279 21.55 39.60 20.82
C GLU A 279 21.26 38.23 21.41
N VAL A 280 20.06 37.72 21.14
CA VAL A 280 19.65 36.36 21.48
C VAL A 280 18.84 35.76 20.33
N GLN A 281 19.13 34.50 20.01
CA GLN A 281 18.41 33.74 19.00
C GLN A 281 17.24 33.02 19.65
N VAL A 282 16.03 33.20 19.13
CA VAL A 282 14.85 32.40 19.51
C VAL A 282 14.70 31.25 18.50
N PRO A 283 14.94 29.99 18.92
CA PRO A 283 14.72 28.82 18.08
C PRO A 283 13.24 28.38 18.08
N ILE A 284 12.88 27.57 17.09
CA ILE A 284 11.57 26.91 16.99
C ILE A 284 11.75 25.44 16.60
N ASP A 285 10.92 24.57 17.18
CA ASP A 285 10.72 23.19 16.74
C ASP A 285 9.22 22.92 16.64
N THR A 286 8.70 23.02 15.42
CA THR A 286 7.31 22.68 15.10
C THR A 286 7.24 21.60 14.04
N LEU A 287 8.24 20.70 13.99
CA LEU A 287 8.23 19.60 13.05
C LEU A 287 7.17 18.57 13.51
N SER A 288 6.08 18.48 12.76
CA SER A 288 5.04 17.48 13.02
C SER A 288 5.60 16.07 12.86
N PRO A 289 5.13 15.10 13.69
CA PRO A 289 5.39 13.70 13.42
C PRO A 289 4.76 13.27 12.09
N LEU A 290 5.25 12.17 11.54
CA LEU A 290 4.58 11.42 10.49
C LEU A 290 3.57 10.44 11.12
N ALA A 291 2.32 10.49 10.66
CA ALA A 291 1.31 9.47 10.91
C ALA A 291 1.03 8.74 9.60
N GLU A 292 1.08 7.41 9.64
CA GLU A 292 0.81 6.51 8.53
C GLU A 292 0.09 5.30 9.10
N ALA A 293 -1.20 5.16 8.79
CA ALA A 293 -2.08 4.12 9.31
C ALA A 293 -1.92 2.77 8.59
N GLY A 294 -1.18 2.76 7.48
CA GLY A 294 -0.92 1.56 6.68
C GLY A 294 -2.02 1.26 5.65
N PRO A 295 -1.90 0.13 4.93
CA PRO A 295 -2.84 -0.24 3.89
C PRO A 295 -4.19 -0.71 4.45
N ALA A 296 -5.25 -0.57 3.65
CA ALA A 296 -6.57 -1.07 3.99
C ALA A 296 -6.57 -2.58 4.31
N GLY A 297 -7.35 -2.96 5.33
CA GLY A 297 -7.55 -4.35 5.75
C GLY A 297 -8.88 -4.92 5.27
N LEU A 298 -8.99 -6.26 5.24
CA LEU A 298 -10.23 -6.97 4.91
C LEU A 298 -10.42 -8.15 5.86
N LEU A 299 -11.53 -8.17 6.59
CA LEU A 299 -11.99 -9.31 7.37
C LEU A 299 -12.74 -10.28 6.46
N THR A 300 -12.56 -11.58 6.68
CA THR A 300 -13.16 -12.65 5.88
C THR A 300 -13.67 -13.78 6.77
N CYS A 301 -14.35 -14.79 6.23
CA CYS A 301 -14.81 -15.94 7.04
C CYS A 301 -13.67 -16.69 7.74
N THR A 302 -12.44 -16.60 7.23
CA THR A 302 -11.24 -17.23 7.82
C THR A 302 -10.34 -16.24 8.57
N VAL A 303 -10.45 -14.94 8.28
CA VAL A 303 -9.69 -13.87 8.94
C VAL A 303 -10.66 -13.00 9.73
N GLN A 304 -10.87 -13.35 11.00
CA GLN A 304 -11.82 -12.67 11.89
C GLN A 304 -11.20 -11.52 12.69
N ALA A 305 -9.88 -11.41 12.68
CA ALA A 305 -9.16 -10.28 13.25
C ALA A 305 -7.87 -10.06 12.47
N LEU A 306 -7.40 -8.82 12.42
CA LEU A 306 -6.13 -8.44 11.81
C LEU A 306 -5.39 -7.43 12.68
N ASP A 307 -4.07 -7.44 12.58
CA ASP A 307 -3.22 -6.40 13.16
C ASP A 307 -2.99 -5.32 12.11
N LEU A 308 -3.36 -4.07 12.41
CA LEU A 308 -3.01 -2.94 11.55
C LEU A 308 -1.49 -2.71 11.59
N ASP A 309 -0.92 -2.13 10.53
CA ASP A 309 0.53 -1.87 10.45
C ASP A 309 0.82 -0.39 10.20
N ALA A 310 1.04 0.35 11.29
CA ALA A 310 1.46 1.74 11.25
C ALA A 310 2.98 1.91 11.38
N ALA A 311 3.80 0.90 11.04
CA ALA A 311 5.26 1.00 11.12
C ALA A 311 5.87 2.14 10.26
N GLY A 312 5.12 2.69 9.31
CA GLY A 312 5.49 3.89 8.55
C GLY A 312 5.40 5.20 9.33
N SER A 313 4.78 5.20 10.52
CA SER A 313 4.69 6.38 11.40
C SER A 313 6.03 6.74 12.04
N SER A 314 6.14 7.95 12.61
CA SER A 314 7.32 8.33 13.39
C SER A 314 7.53 7.43 14.61
N ILE A 315 8.77 7.00 14.82
CA ILE A 315 9.16 6.03 15.86
C ILE A 315 10.18 6.61 16.82
N GLY A 316 10.15 6.15 18.07
CA GLY A 316 11.09 6.57 19.12
C GLY A 316 10.42 6.72 20.47
N ALA A 317 11.22 6.84 21.52
CA ALA A 317 10.70 7.03 22.89
C ALA A 317 9.98 8.38 23.08
N ASN A 318 10.21 9.32 22.17
CA ASN A 318 9.59 10.64 22.14
C ASN A 318 8.30 10.70 21.33
N PHE A 319 7.76 9.57 20.85
CA PHE A 319 6.46 9.55 20.19
C PHE A 319 5.45 8.71 20.97
N SER A 320 4.18 9.12 20.93
CA SER A 320 3.05 8.36 21.47
C SER A 320 1.98 8.16 20.41
N TYR A 321 1.27 7.04 20.50
CA TYR A 321 0.25 6.62 19.55
C TYR A 321 -1.08 6.48 20.26
N VAL A 322 -2.17 6.88 19.60
CA VAL A 322 -3.54 6.60 20.03
C VAL A 322 -4.37 6.26 18.81
N TRP A 323 -4.90 5.05 18.78
CA TRP A 323 -5.88 4.61 17.80
C TRP A 323 -7.29 4.88 18.30
N SER A 324 -8.16 5.30 17.39
CA SER A 324 -9.58 5.52 17.63
C SER A 324 -10.40 5.12 16.41
N THR A 325 -11.66 4.76 16.64
CA THR A 325 -12.62 4.43 15.58
C THR A 325 -14.02 4.83 16.05
N ALA A 326 -14.89 5.19 15.11
CA ALA A 326 -16.29 5.55 15.38
C ALA A 326 -17.28 4.42 15.02
N ASP A 327 -16.85 3.49 14.17
CA ASP A 327 -17.69 2.51 13.47
C ASP A 327 -17.08 1.11 13.41
N GLY A 328 -15.96 0.86 14.12
CA GLY A 328 -15.36 -0.46 14.31
C GLY A 328 -14.98 -0.76 15.76
N ASN A 329 -14.10 -1.75 15.97
CA ASN A 329 -13.67 -2.22 17.30
C ASN A 329 -12.16 -2.50 17.36
N ILE A 330 -11.52 -1.99 18.43
CA ILE A 330 -10.10 -2.23 18.72
C ILE A 330 -10.01 -3.21 19.88
N LEU A 331 -9.53 -4.43 19.61
CA LEU A 331 -9.39 -5.49 20.61
C LEU A 331 -8.34 -5.14 21.67
N ASN A 332 -7.16 -4.72 21.21
CA ASN A 332 -6.04 -4.36 22.07
C ASN A 332 -5.01 -3.53 21.27
N GLY A 333 -3.94 -3.09 21.96
CA GLY A 333 -2.84 -2.41 21.29
C GLY A 333 -3.15 -0.99 20.78
N ALA A 334 -4.23 -0.36 21.26
CA ALA A 334 -4.66 0.98 20.84
C ALA A 334 -3.59 2.09 20.99
N ASN A 335 -2.57 1.87 21.83
CA ASN A 335 -1.44 2.80 22.00
C ASN A 335 -0.12 2.29 21.38
N THR A 336 -0.22 1.40 20.39
CA THR A 336 0.92 0.79 19.70
C THR A 336 0.83 1.02 18.20
N LEU A 337 1.89 0.69 17.46
CA LEU A 337 1.90 0.75 16.00
C LEU A 337 1.13 -0.41 15.34
N ASN A 338 0.73 -1.43 16.12
CA ASN A 338 0.08 -2.62 15.61
C ASN A 338 -1.13 -3.01 16.48
N PRO A 339 -2.21 -2.21 16.46
CA PRO A 339 -3.45 -2.58 17.16
C PRO A 339 -4.14 -3.76 16.45
N ALA A 340 -4.73 -4.64 17.24
CA ALA A 340 -5.58 -5.72 16.74
C ALA A 340 -7.04 -5.24 16.63
N VAL A 341 -7.69 -5.53 15.51
CA VAL A 341 -9.08 -5.12 15.20
C VAL A 341 -9.87 -6.29 14.62
N ASP A 342 -11.17 -6.34 14.91
CA ASP A 342 -12.07 -7.47 14.56
C ASP A 342 -13.44 -7.05 14.02
N GLU A 343 -13.68 -5.76 13.81
CA GLU A 343 -14.88 -5.25 13.15
C GLU A 343 -14.50 -4.36 11.95
N PRO A 344 -15.30 -4.34 10.87
CA PRO A 344 -15.12 -3.38 9.80
C PRO A 344 -15.30 -1.95 10.33
N GLY A 345 -14.64 -0.97 9.73
CA GLY A 345 -14.72 0.43 10.15
C GLY A 345 -13.54 1.26 9.69
N THR A 346 -13.54 2.54 10.03
CA THR A 346 -12.41 3.45 9.79
C THR A 346 -11.63 3.62 11.09
N TYR A 347 -10.33 3.31 11.04
CA TYR A 347 -9.42 3.38 12.17
C TYR A 347 -8.46 4.54 11.96
N GLN A 348 -8.45 5.49 12.89
CA GLN A 348 -7.59 6.66 12.87
C GLN A 348 -6.47 6.50 13.90
N ILE A 349 -5.23 6.70 13.47
CA ILE A 349 -4.07 6.84 14.36
C ILE A 349 -3.77 8.31 14.58
N LEU A 350 -3.60 8.69 15.85
CA LEU A 350 -3.01 9.96 16.28
C LEU A 350 -1.59 9.70 16.75
N VAL A 351 -0.62 10.32 16.09
CA VAL A 351 0.79 10.29 16.49
C VAL A 351 1.15 11.64 17.10
N SER A 352 1.70 11.64 18.31
CA SER A 352 2.13 12.85 19.01
C SER A 352 3.64 12.81 19.27
N ASN A 353 4.34 13.89 18.94
CA ASN A 353 5.72 14.11 19.36
C ASN A 353 5.71 14.73 20.77
N LEU A 354 6.29 14.02 21.73
CA LEU A 354 6.31 14.39 23.15
C LEU A 354 7.33 15.50 23.46
N ASP A 355 8.33 15.71 22.60
CA ASP A 355 9.35 16.75 22.79
C ASP A 355 8.81 18.13 22.41
N ASN A 356 8.10 18.23 21.28
CA ASN A 356 7.59 19.50 20.74
C ASN A 356 6.06 19.67 20.82
N GLY A 357 5.34 18.61 21.20
CA GLY A 357 3.88 18.62 21.32
C GLY A 357 3.10 18.63 20.00
N CYS A 358 3.77 18.50 18.86
CA CYS A 358 3.09 18.48 17.57
C CYS A 358 2.43 17.11 17.32
N THR A 359 1.29 17.12 16.64
CA THR A 359 0.51 15.91 16.36
C THR A 359 0.20 15.77 14.88
N ALA A 360 0.08 14.54 14.40
CA ALA A 360 -0.43 14.21 13.08
C ALA A 360 -1.44 13.05 13.19
N VAL A 361 -2.38 13.02 12.26
CA VAL A 361 -3.36 11.94 12.15
C VAL A 361 -3.32 11.32 10.77
N ASP A 362 -3.60 10.03 10.71
CA ASP A 362 -3.90 9.32 9.47
C ASP A 362 -4.95 8.24 9.71
N GLN A 363 -5.58 7.73 8.66
CA GLN A 363 -6.69 6.78 8.77
C GLN A 363 -6.57 5.64 7.76
N VAL A 364 -7.03 4.47 8.19
CA VAL A 364 -7.11 3.26 7.38
C VAL A 364 -8.52 2.66 7.48
N ALA A 365 -9.03 2.17 6.35
CA ALA A 365 -10.31 1.46 6.31
C ALA A 365 -10.09 -0.04 6.45
N VAL A 366 -10.89 -0.68 7.30
CA VAL A 366 -11.04 -2.13 7.36
C VAL A 366 -12.42 -2.47 6.83
N GLY A 367 -12.47 -3.22 5.74
CA GLY A 367 -13.72 -3.77 5.20
C GLY A 367 -14.00 -5.16 5.76
N GLU A 368 -15.16 -5.70 5.42
CA GLU A 368 -15.48 -7.12 5.57
C GLU A 368 -16.00 -7.69 4.25
N ASP A 369 -15.64 -8.93 3.97
CA ASP A 369 -16.25 -9.77 2.95
C ASP A 369 -16.57 -11.13 3.58
N VAL A 370 -17.80 -11.24 4.08
CA VAL A 370 -18.32 -12.46 4.73
C VAL A 370 -19.54 -13.00 3.98
N THR A 371 -19.71 -12.62 2.72
CA THR A 371 -20.84 -13.07 1.91
C THR A 371 -20.58 -14.51 1.47
N PRO A 372 -21.41 -15.50 1.88
CA PRO A 372 -21.24 -16.86 1.43
C PRO A 372 -21.48 -16.98 -0.09
N PRO A 373 -20.84 -17.94 -0.78
CA PRO A 373 -21.20 -18.26 -2.16
C PRO A 373 -22.64 -18.79 -2.25
N ASP A 374 -23.23 -18.73 -3.44
CA ASP A 374 -24.44 -19.47 -3.76
C ASP A 374 -24.09 -20.93 -4.05
N ALA A 375 -24.87 -21.85 -3.50
CA ALA A 375 -24.78 -23.28 -3.77
C ALA A 375 -26.10 -23.81 -4.35
N GLY A 376 -26.09 -24.18 -5.63
CA GLY A 376 -27.26 -24.70 -6.34
C GLY A 376 -26.98 -26.04 -6.98
N SER A 377 -27.72 -27.07 -6.59
CA SER A 377 -27.63 -28.43 -7.14
C SER A 377 -28.95 -28.87 -7.77
N SER A 378 -28.88 -29.52 -8.92
CA SER A 378 -30.02 -30.18 -9.56
C SER A 378 -29.59 -31.44 -10.32
N VAL A 379 -30.56 -32.28 -10.62
CA VAL A 379 -30.42 -33.45 -11.49
C VAL A 379 -31.69 -33.56 -12.33
N SER A 380 -31.56 -34.04 -13.56
CA SER A 380 -32.70 -34.33 -14.44
C SER A 380 -32.76 -35.82 -14.72
N GLY A 381 -33.93 -36.42 -14.56
CA GLY A 381 -34.13 -37.86 -14.73
C GLY A 381 -33.82 -38.70 -13.49
N ILE A 382 -33.87 -40.01 -13.67
CA ILE A 382 -33.59 -41.05 -12.68
C ILE A 382 -32.73 -42.13 -13.33
N LEU A 383 -32.03 -42.94 -12.53
CA LEU A 383 -31.32 -44.11 -13.04
C LEU A 383 -32.32 -45.20 -13.41
N THR A 384 -32.12 -45.85 -14.56
CA THR A 384 -32.97 -46.94 -15.05
C THR A 384 -32.12 -48.07 -15.63
N CYS A 385 -32.72 -49.20 -16.02
CA CYS A 385 -31.99 -50.28 -16.69
C CYS A 385 -31.37 -49.82 -18.03
N ALA A 386 -31.99 -48.85 -18.73
CA ALA A 386 -31.45 -48.26 -19.95
C ALA A 386 -30.50 -47.08 -19.70
N GLN A 387 -30.65 -46.36 -18.58
CA GLN A 387 -29.84 -45.22 -18.21
C GLN A 387 -29.09 -45.48 -16.90
N THR A 388 -27.86 -45.97 -17.03
CA THR A 388 -27.03 -46.40 -15.89
C THR A 388 -26.19 -45.29 -15.26
N SER A 389 -26.23 -44.07 -15.80
CA SER A 389 -25.56 -42.91 -15.21
C SER A 389 -26.30 -41.60 -15.47
N LEU A 390 -26.08 -40.63 -14.58
CA LEU A 390 -26.61 -39.27 -14.64
C LEU A 390 -25.49 -38.25 -14.46
N SER A 391 -25.63 -37.09 -15.07
CA SER A 391 -24.81 -35.92 -14.73
C SER A 391 -25.61 -35.04 -13.77
N LEU A 392 -25.05 -34.74 -12.61
CA LEU A 392 -25.59 -33.69 -11.75
C LEU A 392 -25.22 -32.32 -12.34
N SER A 393 -25.97 -31.28 -11.96
CA SER A 393 -25.66 -29.91 -12.31
C SER A 393 -25.49 -29.07 -11.05
N GLY A 394 -24.34 -28.42 -10.93
CA GLY A 394 -24.05 -27.37 -9.95
C GLY A 394 -24.27 -25.96 -10.51
N SER A 395 -24.85 -25.81 -11.70
CA SER A 395 -24.86 -24.54 -12.46
C SER A 395 -25.58 -23.37 -11.78
N GLY A 396 -26.36 -23.62 -10.73
CA GLY A 396 -26.98 -22.58 -9.90
C GLY A 396 -26.05 -22.02 -8.81
N SER A 397 -24.80 -22.45 -8.77
CA SER A 397 -23.80 -22.01 -7.80
C SER A 397 -23.02 -20.79 -8.28
N SER A 398 -22.40 -20.05 -7.36
CA SER A 398 -21.44 -19.00 -7.72
C SER A 398 -20.30 -19.58 -8.58
N THR A 399 -19.84 -18.80 -9.57
CA THR A 399 -18.84 -19.24 -10.54
C THR A 399 -17.73 -18.21 -10.71
N GLY A 400 -16.54 -18.67 -11.10
CA GLY A 400 -15.36 -17.81 -11.25
C GLY A 400 -14.09 -18.53 -10.79
N PRO A 401 -12.92 -17.86 -10.95
CA PRO A 401 -11.63 -18.45 -10.60
C PRO A 401 -11.44 -18.64 -9.09
N ASN A 402 -12.21 -17.94 -8.26
CA ASN A 402 -12.09 -17.99 -6.80
C ASN A 402 -13.02 -19.03 -6.16
N PHE A 403 -13.83 -19.77 -6.92
CA PHE A 403 -14.75 -20.75 -6.32
C PHE A 403 -14.24 -22.18 -6.51
N GLY A 404 -14.16 -22.91 -5.40
CA GLY A 404 -13.93 -24.35 -5.35
C GLY A 404 -15.24 -25.11 -5.20
N TYR A 405 -15.33 -26.28 -5.82
CA TYR A 405 -16.50 -27.16 -5.72
C TYR A 405 -16.05 -28.51 -5.21
N GLN A 406 -16.87 -29.12 -4.36
CA GLN A 406 -16.66 -30.49 -3.92
C GLN A 406 -17.99 -31.20 -3.72
N TRP A 407 -18.19 -32.27 -4.48
CA TRP A 407 -19.30 -33.20 -4.32
C TRP A 407 -18.89 -34.35 -3.39
N THR A 408 -19.79 -34.71 -2.49
CA THR A 408 -19.67 -35.87 -1.61
C THR A 408 -21.00 -36.61 -1.54
N THR A 409 -20.96 -37.87 -1.15
CA THR A 409 -22.15 -38.68 -0.89
C THR A 409 -21.82 -39.73 0.17
N ALA A 410 -22.82 -40.11 0.97
CA ALA A 410 -22.68 -41.16 1.98
C ALA A 410 -23.33 -42.48 1.55
N ASP A 411 -24.27 -42.42 0.61
CA ASP A 411 -25.19 -43.50 0.23
C ASP A 411 -25.32 -43.68 -1.30
N GLY A 412 -24.42 -43.06 -2.08
CA GLY A 412 -24.32 -43.21 -3.54
C GLY A 412 -22.87 -43.36 -4.02
N ASN A 413 -22.63 -43.12 -5.32
CA ASN A 413 -21.32 -43.23 -5.95
C ASN A 413 -21.09 -42.15 -7.02
N ILE A 414 -19.92 -41.49 -6.95
CA ILE A 414 -19.49 -40.47 -7.92
C ILE A 414 -18.41 -41.08 -8.82
N LEU A 415 -18.72 -41.26 -10.10
CA LEU A 415 -17.80 -41.81 -11.09
C LEU A 415 -16.66 -40.84 -11.44
N SER A 416 -16.99 -39.56 -11.60
CA SER A 416 -16.03 -38.53 -11.98
C SER A 416 -16.55 -37.11 -11.72
N GLY A 417 -15.67 -36.12 -11.82
CA GLY A 417 -16.05 -34.70 -11.78
C GLY A 417 -16.44 -34.17 -10.40
N ALA A 418 -16.07 -34.86 -9.31
CA ALA A 418 -16.41 -34.47 -7.94
C ALA A 418 -15.95 -33.05 -7.56
N ALA A 419 -14.88 -32.53 -8.19
CA ALA A 419 -14.37 -31.18 -7.95
C ALA A 419 -14.91 -30.12 -8.94
N GLY A 420 -15.98 -30.43 -9.68
CA GLY A 420 -16.55 -29.55 -10.69
C GLY A 420 -18.06 -29.38 -10.58
N LEU A 421 -18.64 -28.63 -11.52
CA LEU A 421 -20.08 -28.33 -11.57
C LEU A 421 -20.91 -29.39 -12.29
N SER A 422 -20.29 -30.45 -12.81
CA SER A 422 -21.00 -31.50 -13.56
C SER A 422 -20.43 -32.88 -13.25
N PRO A 423 -20.56 -33.37 -12.00
CA PRO A 423 -20.13 -34.72 -11.67
C PRO A 423 -21.05 -35.76 -12.31
N VAL A 424 -20.51 -36.94 -12.58
CA VAL A 424 -21.25 -38.08 -13.12
C VAL A 424 -21.43 -39.12 -12.02
N VAL A 425 -22.63 -39.67 -11.89
CA VAL A 425 -23.03 -40.61 -10.84
C VAL A 425 -23.79 -41.80 -11.42
N ASP A 426 -23.72 -42.96 -10.77
CA ASP A 426 -24.31 -44.23 -11.25
C ASP A 426 -25.04 -45.02 -10.14
N GLN A 427 -25.21 -44.43 -8.96
CA GLN A 427 -26.00 -45.00 -7.88
C GLN A 427 -27.03 -44.00 -7.35
N PRO A 428 -28.22 -44.47 -6.90
CA PRO A 428 -29.15 -43.62 -6.18
C PRO A 428 -28.52 -43.19 -4.86
N GLY A 429 -28.98 -42.07 -4.30
CA GLY A 429 -28.43 -41.53 -3.05
C GLY A 429 -28.55 -40.02 -2.97
N THR A 430 -28.07 -39.46 -1.87
CA THR A 430 -28.00 -38.01 -1.67
C THR A 430 -26.60 -37.51 -1.96
N TYR A 431 -26.49 -36.55 -2.88
CA TYR A 431 -25.23 -35.96 -3.29
C TYR A 431 -25.18 -34.51 -2.80
N GLN A 432 -24.21 -34.21 -1.95
CA GLN A 432 -23.99 -32.90 -1.36
C GLN A 432 -22.90 -32.16 -2.14
N LEU A 433 -23.21 -30.96 -2.63
CA LEU A 433 -22.26 -30.02 -3.18
C LEU A 433 -21.87 -29.01 -2.09
N THR A 434 -20.57 -28.86 -1.85
CA THR A 434 -19.97 -27.75 -1.10
C THR A 434 -19.31 -26.80 -2.08
N VAL A 435 -19.65 -25.52 -1.98
CA VAL A 435 -19.06 -24.42 -2.74
C VAL A 435 -18.26 -23.56 -1.76
N LEU A 436 -16.98 -23.39 -2.02
CA LEU A 436 -16.06 -22.60 -1.21
C LEU A 436 -15.62 -21.38 -2.02
N ASP A 437 -15.83 -20.18 -1.49
CA ASP A 437 -15.14 -19.00 -1.99
C ASP A 437 -13.72 -19.00 -1.40
N GLN A 438 -12.72 -19.18 -2.24
CA GLN A 438 -11.30 -19.25 -1.87
C GLN A 438 -10.71 -17.86 -1.57
N PHE A 439 -11.40 -16.78 -1.93
CA PHE A 439 -10.97 -15.42 -1.62
C PHE A 439 -11.33 -15.05 -0.19
N ASN A 440 -12.59 -15.23 0.21
CA ASN A 440 -13.05 -14.90 1.56
C ASN A 440 -13.13 -16.10 2.52
N GLY A 441 -13.00 -17.33 2.02
CA GLY A 441 -13.04 -18.56 2.80
C GLY A 441 -14.44 -18.99 3.26
N CYS A 442 -15.51 -18.35 2.78
CA CYS A 442 -16.87 -18.70 3.14
C CYS A 442 -17.35 -19.92 2.34
N GLU A 443 -18.16 -20.77 2.98
CA GLU A 443 -18.70 -21.99 2.37
C GLU A 443 -20.23 -21.98 2.36
N ALA A 444 -20.81 -22.53 1.29
CA ALA A 444 -22.22 -22.88 1.23
C ALA A 444 -22.37 -24.33 0.76
N ASN A 445 -23.41 -25.01 1.25
CA ASN A 445 -23.70 -26.38 0.87
C ASN A 445 -25.15 -26.53 0.38
N THR A 446 -25.35 -27.51 -0.48
CA THR A 446 -26.66 -27.88 -1.02
C THR A 446 -26.65 -29.37 -1.34
N ALA A 447 -27.83 -29.98 -1.48
CA ALA A 447 -27.94 -31.40 -1.75
C ALA A 447 -29.00 -31.67 -2.81
N VAL A 448 -28.75 -32.71 -3.62
CA VAL A 448 -29.69 -33.26 -4.58
C VAL A 448 -29.82 -34.76 -4.38
N VAL A 449 -31.03 -35.28 -4.53
CA VAL A 449 -31.32 -36.70 -4.41
C VAL A 449 -31.42 -37.32 -5.80
N VAL A 450 -30.65 -38.37 -6.04
CA VAL A 450 -30.76 -39.21 -7.23
C VAL A 450 -31.61 -40.42 -6.89
N GLN A 451 -32.64 -40.64 -7.70
CA GLN A 451 -33.52 -41.79 -7.58
C GLN A 451 -33.21 -42.81 -8.68
N GLN A 452 -33.70 -44.03 -8.50
CA GLN A 452 -33.65 -45.07 -9.52
C GLN A 452 -35.00 -45.78 -9.67
N ASP A 453 -35.29 -46.24 -10.88
CA ASP A 453 -36.35 -47.19 -11.18
C ASP A 453 -35.74 -48.34 -11.99
N ILE A 454 -35.49 -49.46 -11.32
CA ILE A 454 -34.94 -50.68 -11.90
C ILE A 454 -35.87 -51.87 -11.62
N VAL A 455 -37.17 -51.59 -11.48
CA VAL A 455 -38.15 -52.63 -11.21
C VAL A 455 -38.43 -53.37 -12.52
N ASP A 456 -38.05 -54.64 -12.56
CA ASP A 456 -38.37 -55.51 -13.70
C ASP A 456 -39.89 -55.62 -13.90
N PRO A 457 -40.38 -55.67 -15.16
CA PRO A 457 -41.76 -56.04 -15.40
C PRO A 457 -41.99 -57.48 -14.94
N THR A 458 -43.21 -57.77 -14.49
CA THR A 458 -43.60 -59.15 -14.21
C THR A 458 -44.06 -59.81 -15.51
N VAL A 459 -43.59 -61.03 -15.76
CA VAL A 459 -43.95 -61.84 -16.93
C VAL A 459 -44.31 -63.25 -16.52
N GLY A 460 -45.32 -63.81 -17.17
CA GLY A 460 -45.74 -65.20 -17.04
C GLY A 460 -46.24 -65.73 -18.38
N VAL A 461 -46.24 -67.05 -18.52
CA VAL A 461 -46.89 -67.72 -19.63
C VAL A 461 -47.71 -68.87 -19.04
N ASP A 462 -48.97 -68.97 -19.44
CA ASP A 462 -49.83 -70.07 -19.00
C ASP A 462 -49.35 -71.39 -19.60
N MET A 463 -49.67 -72.52 -18.94
CA MET A 463 -49.35 -73.84 -19.49
C MET A 463 -49.99 -74.00 -20.87
N ALA A 464 -49.17 -74.30 -21.87
CA ALA A 464 -49.66 -74.56 -23.22
C ALA A 464 -50.33 -75.93 -23.30
N GLY A 465 -51.30 -76.06 -24.21
CA GLY A 465 -51.83 -77.36 -24.62
C GLY A 465 -50.80 -78.16 -25.43
N THR A 466 -51.21 -79.35 -25.89
CA THR A 466 -50.42 -80.18 -26.82
C THR A 466 -51.01 -80.11 -28.23
N LEU A 467 -50.16 -79.97 -29.24
CA LEU A 467 -50.57 -80.15 -30.64
C LEU A 467 -50.95 -81.61 -30.89
N THR A 468 -52.01 -81.86 -31.65
CA THR A 468 -52.52 -83.21 -31.95
C THR A 468 -52.97 -83.31 -33.40
N CYS A 469 -53.34 -84.50 -33.89
CA CYS A 469 -53.89 -84.64 -35.25
C CYS A 469 -55.20 -83.84 -35.45
N ALA A 470 -55.91 -83.47 -34.38
CA ALA A 470 -57.12 -82.63 -34.42
C ALA A 470 -56.87 -81.14 -34.11
N ILE A 471 -55.77 -80.81 -33.43
CA ILE A 471 -55.39 -79.44 -33.05
C ILE A 471 -54.01 -79.15 -33.64
N THR A 472 -53.99 -78.55 -34.82
CA THR A 472 -52.77 -78.26 -35.58
C THR A 472 -52.18 -76.88 -35.28
N GLU A 473 -52.90 -76.04 -34.53
CA GLU A 473 -52.44 -74.71 -34.10
C GLU A 473 -52.88 -74.45 -32.65
N LEU A 474 -52.04 -73.76 -31.89
CA LEU A 474 -52.34 -73.30 -30.52
C LEU A 474 -52.11 -71.80 -30.40
N SER A 475 -52.95 -71.12 -29.60
CA SER A 475 -52.68 -69.75 -29.16
C SER A 475 -52.09 -69.80 -27.76
N LEU A 476 -50.84 -69.33 -27.60
CA LEU A 476 -50.24 -69.20 -26.28
C LEU A 476 -50.89 -68.01 -25.55
N GLN A 477 -50.84 -68.02 -24.22
CA GLN A 477 -51.34 -66.92 -23.41
C GLN A 477 -50.22 -66.42 -22.49
N GLY A 478 -49.62 -65.30 -22.88
CA GLY A 478 -48.71 -64.54 -22.06
C GLY A 478 -49.46 -63.64 -21.08
N GLN A 479 -48.85 -63.41 -19.92
CA GLN A 479 -49.31 -62.46 -18.91
C GLN A 479 -48.15 -61.52 -18.60
N ALA A 480 -48.43 -60.23 -18.48
CA ALA A 480 -47.44 -59.24 -18.09
C ALA A 480 -48.06 -58.12 -17.27
N SER A 481 -47.33 -57.59 -16.29
CA SER A 481 -47.69 -56.38 -15.56
C SER A 481 -46.46 -55.53 -15.28
N GLY A 482 -46.54 -54.25 -15.64
CA GLY A 482 -45.47 -53.25 -15.52
C GLY A 482 -45.87 -52.06 -14.65
N ASN A 483 -46.66 -52.27 -13.58
CA ASN A 483 -47.06 -51.20 -12.67
C ASN A 483 -47.70 -49.97 -13.37
N ASN A 484 -48.53 -50.19 -14.40
CA ASN A 484 -49.15 -49.19 -15.29
C ASN A 484 -48.20 -48.49 -16.29
N GLN A 485 -46.99 -49.00 -16.50
CA GLN A 485 -46.11 -48.53 -17.57
C GLN A 485 -46.38 -49.22 -18.91
N PRO A 486 -46.10 -48.55 -20.04
CA PRO A 486 -46.14 -49.17 -21.37
C PRO A 486 -45.10 -50.31 -21.48
N LEU A 487 -45.53 -51.45 -22.01
CA LEU A 487 -44.72 -52.65 -22.19
C LEU A 487 -44.66 -53.03 -23.67
N THR A 488 -43.52 -53.55 -24.10
CA THR A 488 -43.37 -54.27 -25.38
C THR A 488 -43.19 -55.76 -25.16
N PHE A 489 -43.68 -56.54 -26.12
CA PHE A 489 -43.66 -58.00 -26.07
C PHE A 489 -42.90 -58.53 -27.28
N GLN A 490 -42.11 -59.57 -27.08
CA GLN A 490 -41.46 -60.28 -28.16
C GLN A 490 -41.36 -61.78 -27.83
N TRP A 491 -42.00 -62.59 -28.66
CA TRP A 491 -41.86 -64.03 -28.63
C TRP A 491 -40.71 -64.48 -29.51
N SER A 492 -39.96 -65.46 -29.02
CA SER A 492 -38.94 -66.16 -29.78
C SER A 492 -38.99 -67.66 -29.48
N THR A 493 -38.48 -68.46 -30.41
CA THR A 493 -38.37 -69.91 -30.27
C THR A 493 -37.14 -70.38 -31.03
N ALA A 494 -36.46 -71.41 -30.52
CA ALA A 494 -35.28 -72.00 -31.15
C ALA A 494 -35.60 -73.29 -31.93
N ASP A 495 -36.71 -73.95 -31.58
CA ASP A 495 -37.04 -75.32 -31.96
C ASP A 495 -38.53 -75.51 -32.31
N GLY A 496 -39.29 -74.43 -32.48
CA GLY A 496 -40.67 -74.43 -32.98
C GLY A 496 -40.92 -73.31 -34.01
N SER A 497 -42.20 -73.01 -34.25
CA SER A 497 -42.66 -72.03 -35.25
C SER A 497 -43.73 -71.08 -34.68
N ILE A 498 -43.63 -69.78 -35.01
CA ILE A 498 -44.62 -68.74 -34.68
C ILE A 498 -45.24 -68.21 -35.96
N GLN A 499 -46.54 -68.44 -36.14
CA GLN A 499 -47.27 -68.04 -37.35
C GLN A 499 -47.61 -66.55 -37.35
N SER A 500 -48.08 -66.02 -36.21
CA SER A 500 -48.45 -64.61 -36.07
C SER A 500 -48.49 -64.18 -34.60
N GLY A 501 -48.59 -62.87 -34.34
CA GLY A 501 -48.72 -62.34 -32.99
C GLY A 501 -47.43 -62.40 -32.15
N ALA A 502 -46.25 -62.48 -32.79
CA ALA A 502 -44.97 -62.52 -32.09
C ALA A 502 -44.71 -61.31 -31.18
N THR A 503 -45.43 -60.20 -31.35
CA THR A 503 -45.34 -59.01 -30.49
C THR A 503 -46.62 -58.75 -29.67
N SER A 504 -47.46 -59.78 -29.48
CA SER A 504 -48.66 -59.72 -28.64
C SER A 504 -48.58 -60.72 -27.49
N LEU A 505 -49.49 -60.61 -26.53
CA LEU A 505 -49.63 -61.60 -25.45
C LEU A 505 -50.25 -62.93 -25.93
N SER A 506 -50.72 -63.01 -27.17
CA SER A 506 -51.40 -64.19 -27.69
C SER A 506 -50.89 -64.60 -29.08
N PRO A 507 -49.64 -65.11 -29.19
CA PRO A 507 -49.10 -65.58 -30.46
C PRO A 507 -49.78 -66.89 -30.88
N LEU A 508 -49.81 -67.14 -32.19
CA LEU A 508 -50.29 -68.38 -32.79
C LEU A 508 -49.10 -69.23 -33.23
N ILE A 509 -49.10 -70.52 -32.87
CA ILE A 509 -48.00 -71.47 -33.10
C ILE A 509 -48.53 -72.78 -33.69
N ASP A 510 -47.72 -73.49 -34.47
CA ASP A 510 -48.10 -74.71 -35.21
C ASP A 510 -47.08 -75.86 -35.12
N GLU A 511 -45.96 -75.67 -34.42
CA GLU A 511 -44.96 -76.72 -34.17
C GLU A 511 -44.69 -76.87 -32.66
N PRO A 512 -44.33 -78.08 -32.18
CA PRO A 512 -43.86 -78.24 -30.80
C PRO A 512 -42.53 -77.51 -30.61
N GLY A 513 -42.23 -77.10 -29.39
CA GLY A 513 -40.98 -76.41 -29.08
C GLY A 513 -41.04 -75.57 -27.81
N THR A 514 -39.94 -74.89 -27.52
CA THR A 514 -39.81 -73.94 -26.43
C THR A 514 -40.11 -72.54 -26.94
N TYR A 515 -41.10 -71.88 -26.36
CA TYR A 515 -41.46 -70.51 -26.69
C TYR A 515 -41.12 -69.60 -25.52
N GLU A 516 -40.30 -68.58 -25.77
CA GLU A 516 -39.88 -67.58 -24.80
C GLU A 516 -40.56 -66.24 -25.10
N LEU A 517 -41.24 -65.68 -24.10
CA LEU A 517 -41.77 -64.33 -24.11
C LEU A 517 -40.78 -63.41 -23.38
N LEU A 518 -40.21 -62.46 -24.12
CA LEU A 518 -39.48 -61.30 -23.59
C LEU A 518 -40.44 -60.12 -23.44
N VAL A 519 -40.47 -59.53 -22.24
CA VAL A 519 -41.21 -58.31 -21.95
C VAL A 519 -40.23 -57.21 -21.59
N THR A 520 -40.36 -56.03 -22.22
CA THR A 520 -39.54 -54.85 -21.92
C THR A 520 -40.45 -53.71 -21.47
N ASP A 521 -40.13 -53.09 -20.34
CA ASP A 521 -40.75 -51.84 -19.91
C ASP A 521 -40.15 -50.67 -20.70
N GLU A 522 -40.99 -49.89 -21.41
CA GLU A 522 -40.52 -48.81 -22.28
C GLU A 522 -40.03 -47.58 -21.51
N VAL A 523 -40.36 -47.45 -20.22
CA VAL A 523 -40.00 -46.30 -19.39
C VAL A 523 -38.67 -46.51 -18.70
N ASN A 524 -38.47 -47.66 -18.04
CA ASN A 524 -37.21 -47.94 -17.34
C ASN A 524 -36.23 -48.84 -18.14
N GLY A 525 -36.69 -49.48 -19.23
CA GLY A 525 -35.88 -50.34 -20.08
C GLY A 525 -35.54 -51.71 -19.47
N CYS A 526 -36.11 -52.05 -18.32
CA CYS A 526 -35.89 -53.35 -17.68
C CYS A 526 -36.65 -54.44 -18.42
N THR A 527 -36.09 -55.65 -18.43
CA THR A 527 -36.63 -56.78 -19.18
C THR A 527 -36.80 -58.01 -18.31
N ALA A 528 -37.83 -58.80 -18.62
CA ALA A 528 -38.04 -60.10 -17.99
C ALA A 528 -38.47 -61.12 -19.04
N THR A 529 -38.11 -62.40 -18.83
CA THR A 529 -38.51 -63.49 -19.72
C THR A 529 -39.31 -64.57 -18.98
N ALA A 530 -40.23 -65.21 -19.71
CA ALA A 530 -40.88 -66.44 -19.30
C ALA A 530 -40.94 -67.42 -20.47
N GLN A 531 -40.88 -68.71 -20.18
CA GLN A 531 -40.87 -69.76 -21.20
C GLN A 531 -42.03 -70.74 -20.98
N VAL A 532 -42.54 -71.28 -22.08
CA VAL A 532 -43.47 -72.40 -22.09
C VAL A 532 -43.01 -73.48 -23.07
N GLN A 533 -43.20 -74.74 -22.68
CA GLN A 533 -42.95 -75.90 -23.52
C GLN A 533 -44.25 -76.33 -24.17
N VAL A 534 -44.27 -76.40 -25.50
CA VAL A 534 -45.38 -76.97 -26.28
C VAL A 534 -44.97 -78.37 -26.73
N GLY A 535 -45.72 -79.37 -26.30
CA GLY A 535 -45.57 -80.74 -26.79
C GLY A 535 -46.47 -81.03 -27.99
N GLN A 536 -46.22 -82.16 -28.67
CA GLN A 536 -47.16 -82.74 -29.62
C GLN A 536 -47.45 -84.20 -29.28
N ASP A 537 -48.70 -84.63 -29.47
CA ASP A 537 -49.10 -86.04 -29.49
C ASP A 537 -49.77 -86.34 -30.83
N VAL A 538 -48.97 -86.88 -31.74
CA VAL A 538 -49.40 -87.33 -33.08
C VAL A 538 -49.23 -88.85 -33.21
N THR A 539 -49.23 -89.57 -32.09
CA THR A 539 -49.03 -91.02 -32.11
C THR A 539 -50.25 -91.71 -32.74
N PRO A 540 -50.10 -92.37 -33.91
CA PRO A 540 -51.21 -93.06 -34.53
C PRO A 540 -51.56 -94.34 -33.75
N PRO A 541 -52.84 -94.74 -33.69
CA PRO A 541 -53.22 -96.01 -33.09
C PRO A 541 -52.63 -97.19 -33.86
N ASN A 542 -52.04 -98.15 -33.17
CA ASN A 542 -51.65 -99.44 -33.76
C ASN A 542 -52.89 -100.23 -34.19
N VAL A 543 -52.88 -100.81 -35.41
CA VAL A 543 -53.93 -101.71 -35.91
C VAL A 543 -53.30 -103.00 -36.43
N ALA A 544 -53.71 -104.13 -35.87
CA ALA A 544 -53.19 -105.45 -36.20
C ALA A 544 -54.33 -106.47 -36.25
N ILE A 545 -54.48 -107.16 -37.40
CA ILE A 545 -55.47 -108.23 -37.60
C ILE A 545 -54.72 -109.58 -37.70
N VAL A 546 -55.13 -110.56 -36.90
CA VAL A 546 -54.66 -111.94 -36.96
C VAL A 546 -55.46 -112.67 -38.04
N GLY A 547 -54.76 -113.40 -38.92
CA GLY A 547 -55.37 -114.07 -40.08
C GLY A 547 -56.52 -115.02 -39.69
N PRO A 548 -57.71 -114.86 -40.28
CA PRO A 548 -58.85 -115.73 -39.98
C PRO A 548 -58.68 -117.15 -40.54
N GLY A 549 -59.40 -118.13 -39.95
CA GLY A 549 -59.52 -119.48 -40.50
C GLY A 549 -60.38 -119.55 -41.78
N GLU A 550 -60.40 -120.69 -42.45
CA GLU A 550 -61.20 -120.94 -43.66
C GLU A 550 -62.62 -121.47 -43.33
N LEU A 551 -63.62 -121.11 -44.14
CA LEU A 551 -64.99 -121.64 -44.06
C LEU A 551 -65.10 -122.99 -44.80
N ASN A 552 -65.69 -124.03 -44.18
CA ASN A 552 -65.87 -125.36 -44.77
C ASN A 552 -67.20 -126.03 -44.34
N CYS A 553 -67.53 -127.22 -44.86
CA CYS A 553 -68.79 -127.94 -44.59
C CYS A 553 -69.09 -128.27 -43.11
N LEU A 554 -68.14 -128.08 -42.20
CA LEU A 554 -68.29 -128.29 -40.75
C LEU A 554 -68.07 -127.00 -39.93
N GLN A 555 -67.66 -125.89 -40.57
CA GLN A 555 -67.49 -124.57 -39.96
C GLN A 555 -68.12 -123.49 -40.84
N GLU A 556 -69.35 -123.11 -40.49
CA GLU A 556 -70.16 -122.11 -41.21
C GLU A 556 -69.84 -120.66 -40.81
N THR A 557 -69.01 -120.43 -39.78
CA THR A 557 -68.60 -119.08 -39.32
C THR A 557 -67.15 -119.06 -38.84
N VAL A 558 -66.45 -117.94 -39.06
CA VAL A 558 -65.08 -117.70 -38.56
C VAL A 558 -65.03 -116.36 -37.80
N THR A 559 -64.15 -116.27 -36.80
CA THR A 559 -63.86 -115.02 -36.08
C THR A 559 -62.60 -114.38 -36.66
N ILE A 560 -62.67 -113.10 -37.01
CA ILE A 560 -61.50 -112.26 -37.30
C ILE A 560 -61.10 -111.58 -35.99
N ASP A 561 -59.87 -111.80 -35.56
CA ASP A 561 -59.33 -111.28 -34.30
C ASP A 561 -58.34 -110.13 -34.56
N ALA A 562 -58.65 -108.94 -34.06
CA ALA A 562 -57.79 -107.77 -34.08
C ALA A 562 -57.48 -107.24 -32.68
N THR A 563 -57.55 -108.07 -31.65
CA THR A 563 -57.28 -107.71 -30.24
C THR A 563 -55.86 -107.22 -29.99
N ALA A 564 -54.92 -107.47 -30.92
CA ALA A 564 -53.58 -106.90 -30.91
C ALA A 564 -53.52 -105.40 -31.33
N SER A 565 -54.66 -104.83 -31.72
CA SER A 565 -54.79 -103.40 -32.04
C SER A 565 -54.96 -102.54 -30.78
N SER A 566 -54.79 -101.22 -30.94
CA SER A 566 -55.01 -100.25 -29.86
C SER A 566 -56.45 -100.34 -29.35
N SER A 567 -56.62 -100.47 -28.04
CA SER A 567 -57.89 -100.75 -27.38
C SER A 567 -58.03 -99.93 -26.10
N GLY A 568 -59.26 -99.79 -25.60
CA GLY A 568 -59.56 -98.98 -24.42
C GLY A 568 -60.59 -97.88 -24.72
N PRO A 569 -60.95 -97.06 -23.71
CA PRO A 569 -61.99 -96.03 -23.86
C PRO A 569 -61.60 -94.91 -24.82
N ASP A 570 -60.30 -94.73 -25.08
CA ASP A 570 -59.74 -93.65 -25.88
C ASP A 570 -59.61 -94.02 -27.37
N PHE A 571 -60.03 -95.23 -27.77
CA PHE A 571 -59.94 -95.72 -29.14
C PHE A 571 -61.30 -96.17 -29.64
N GLN A 572 -61.65 -95.74 -30.86
CA GLN A 572 -62.86 -96.18 -31.56
C GLN A 572 -62.48 -97.08 -32.73
N SER A 573 -62.90 -98.35 -32.70
CA SER A 573 -62.75 -99.29 -33.80
C SER A 573 -64.01 -99.34 -34.66
N ASN A 574 -63.85 -99.39 -35.98
CA ASN A 574 -64.93 -99.56 -36.94
C ASN A 574 -64.53 -100.55 -38.03
N TRP A 575 -65.37 -101.55 -38.28
CA TRP A 575 -65.13 -102.54 -39.32
C TRP A 575 -65.98 -102.27 -40.56
N THR A 576 -65.39 -102.52 -41.72
CA THR A 576 -66.06 -102.47 -43.02
C THR A 576 -65.69 -103.73 -43.82
N THR A 577 -66.54 -104.16 -44.75
CA THR A 577 -66.24 -105.31 -45.61
C THR A 577 -66.59 -105.04 -47.06
N THR A 578 -65.83 -105.63 -47.97
CA THR A 578 -66.11 -105.68 -49.40
C THR A 578 -66.26 -107.14 -49.82
N GLY A 579 -67.47 -107.51 -50.26
CA GLY A 579 -67.78 -108.86 -50.74
C GLY A 579 -68.04 -109.92 -49.67
N GLY A 580 -67.91 -109.58 -48.38
CA GLY A 580 -68.24 -110.45 -47.24
C GLY A 580 -69.43 -109.94 -46.42
N ASN A 581 -69.64 -110.53 -45.24
CA ASN A 581 -70.72 -110.22 -44.32
C ASN A 581 -70.25 -110.28 -42.85
N ILE A 582 -70.54 -109.24 -42.07
CA ILE A 582 -70.21 -109.17 -40.63
C ILE A 582 -71.48 -109.47 -39.84
N LEU A 583 -71.50 -110.63 -39.18
CA LEU A 583 -72.65 -111.08 -38.40
C LEU A 583 -72.76 -110.35 -37.06
N SER A 584 -71.63 -110.12 -36.39
CA SER A 584 -71.59 -109.47 -35.09
C SER A 584 -70.21 -108.92 -34.75
N GLY A 585 -70.14 -108.05 -33.73
CA GLY A 585 -68.90 -107.46 -33.24
C GLY A 585 -68.48 -106.15 -33.93
N ASN A 586 -69.31 -105.56 -34.80
CA ASN A 586 -68.98 -104.25 -35.39
C ASN A 586 -68.90 -103.18 -34.28
N GLY A 587 -67.76 -102.50 -34.16
CA GLY A 587 -67.43 -101.65 -33.00
C GLY A 587 -66.55 -102.33 -31.93
N SER A 588 -66.19 -103.60 -32.10
CA SER A 588 -65.25 -104.37 -31.28
C SER A 588 -63.99 -104.74 -32.07
N LEU A 589 -62.92 -105.15 -31.39
CA LEU A 589 -61.71 -105.69 -32.01
C LEU A 589 -61.84 -107.15 -32.46
N GLN A 590 -62.98 -107.80 -32.23
CA GLN A 590 -63.28 -109.12 -32.79
C GLN A 590 -64.62 -109.08 -33.51
N ILE A 591 -64.65 -109.58 -34.74
CA ILE A 591 -65.88 -109.72 -35.54
C ILE A 591 -66.08 -111.17 -35.95
N VAL A 592 -67.34 -111.57 -36.09
CA VAL A 592 -67.72 -112.90 -36.62
C VAL A 592 -68.29 -112.72 -38.02
N VAL A 593 -67.84 -113.57 -38.94
CA VAL A 593 -68.13 -113.49 -40.37
C VAL A 593 -68.48 -114.87 -40.92
N ASP A 594 -69.36 -114.91 -41.92
CA ASP A 594 -69.91 -116.14 -42.52
C ASP A 594 -69.79 -116.18 -44.05
N GLN A 595 -69.18 -115.16 -44.64
CA GLN A 595 -68.95 -115.09 -46.08
C GLN A 595 -67.49 -114.80 -46.40
N PRO A 596 -66.95 -115.39 -47.49
CA PRO A 596 -65.64 -115.02 -47.99
C PRO A 596 -65.67 -113.56 -48.45
N GLY A 597 -64.55 -112.85 -48.30
CA GLY A 597 -64.49 -111.43 -48.60
C GLY A 597 -63.34 -110.74 -47.89
N SER A 598 -63.20 -109.43 -48.13
CA SER A 598 -62.18 -108.60 -47.49
C SER A 598 -62.79 -107.78 -46.37
N TYR A 599 -62.13 -107.70 -45.22
CA TYR A 599 -62.59 -107.04 -44.01
C TYR A 599 -61.53 -106.04 -43.53
N SER A 600 -61.90 -104.77 -43.42
CA SER A 600 -61.01 -103.67 -43.02
C SER A 600 -61.41 -103.07 -41.68
N LEU A 601 -60.42 -102.85 -40.81
CA LEU A 601 -60.54 -102.21 -39.50
C LEU A 601 -59.90 -100.82 -39.53
N LEU A 602 -60.69 -99.79 -39.20
CA LEU A 602 -60.24 -98.44 -38.90
C LEU A 602 -60.25 -98.24 -37.37
N ILE A 603 -59.16 -97.74 -36.79
CA ILE A 603 -59.10 -97.29 -35.40
C ILE A 603 -58.78 -95.81 -35.35
N VAL A 604 -59.52 -95.06 -34.54
CA VAL A 604 -59.30 -93.64 -34.26
C VAL A 604 -58.98 -93.46 -32.78
N ASN A 605 -57.89 -92.76 -32.45
CA ASN A 605 -57.62 -92.29 -31.09
C ASN A 605 -58.45 -91.01 -30.85
N LEU A 606 -59.35 -91.07 -29.88
CA LEU A 606 -60.30 -90.00 -29.55
C LEU A 606 -59.67 -88.86 -28.74
N ILE A 607 -58.48 -89.07 -28.13
CA ILE A 607 -57.75 -88.05 -27.39
C ILE A 607 -56.95 -87.16 -28.36
N ASN A 608 -56.16 -87.75 -29.24
CA ASN A 608 -55.27 -87.00 -30.15
C ASN A 608 -55.80 -86.88 -31.59
N GLY A 609 -56.92 -87.53 -31.92
CA GLY A 609 -57.57 -87.47 -33.23
C GLY A 609 -56.89 -88.27 -34.34
N CYS A 610 -55.79 -88.97 -34.07
CA CYS A 610 -55.06 -89.72 -35.09
C CYS A 610 -55.78 -91.05 -35.42
N SER A 611 -55.75 -91.50 -36.68
CA SER A 611 -56.40 -92.74 -37.12
C SER A 611 -55.47 -93.65 -37.93
N SER A 612 -55.78 -94.95 -37.97
CA SER A 612 -55.04 -95.96 -38.74
C SER A 612 -55.97 -97.07 -39.22
N GLN A 613 -55.67 -97.66 -40.37
CA GLN A 613 -56.53 -98.66 -41.03
C GLN A 613 -55.72 -99.85 -41.54
N THR A 614 -56.26 -101.05 -41.44
CA THR A 614 -55.68 -102.28 -42.04
C THR A 614 -56.77 -103.24 -42.54
N GLU A 615 -56.42 -104.27 -43.30
CA GLU A 615 -57.36 -105.17 -44.01
C GLU A 615 -56.92 -106.64 -44.01
N THR A 616 -57.87 -107.59 -43.98
CA THR A 616 -57.65 -109.05 -44.06
C THR A 616 -58.71 -109.74 -44.92
N ALA A 617 -58.45 -110.97 -45.40
CA ALA A 617 -59.36 -111.73 -46.26
C ALA A 617 -59.76 -113.11 -45.68
N VAL A 618 -60.99 -113.55 -45.94
CA VAL A 618 -61.55 -114.88 -45.55
C VAL A 618 -61.87 -115.71 -46.81
N MET A 619 -61.56 -117.03 -46.82
CA MET A 619 -61.71 -117.95 -47.97
C MET A 619 -62.62 -119.20 -47.67
N GLN A 620 -63.03 -119.98 -48.71
CA GLN A 620 -63.94 -121.16 -48.64
C GLN A 620 -63.54 -122.35 -49.59
N ASP A 621 -63.82 -123.64 -49.24
CA ASP A 621 -63.51 -124.89 -50.01
C ASP A 621 -64.63 -126.00 -49.99
N ILE A 622 -65.11 -126.51 -51.15
CA ILE A 622 -66.28 -127.46 -51.32
C ILE A 622 -66.37 -128.27 -52.68
N GLU A 623 -65.77 -129.48 -52.86
CA GLU A 623 -65.84 -130.28 -54.14
C GLU A 623 -66.05 -131.84 -54.00
N MET A 624 -66.60 -132.58 -55.02
CA MET A 624 -67.06 -134.03 -55.02
C MET A 624 -66.58 -134.94 -56.24
N PRO A 625 -66.60 -136.32 -56.17
CA PRO A 625 -66.13 -137.28 -57.25
C PRO A 625 -67.19 -138.07 -58.12
N VAL A 626 -66.79 -138.78 -59.21
CA VAL A 626 -67.58 -139.29 -60.41
C VAL A 626 -67.42 -140.82 -60.76
N VAL A 627 -68.44 -141.52 -61.36
CA VAL A 627 -68.42 -142.93 -61.92
C VAL A 627 -69.29 -143.16 -63.21
N ASP A 628 -68.96 -144.14 -64.10
CA ASP A 628 -69.59 -144.47 -65.43
C ASP A 628 -69.51 -146.00 -65.82
N ALA A 629 -70.52 -146.57 -66.52
CA ALA A 629 -70.56 -147.96 -67.05
C ALA A 629 -71.55 -148.20 -68.25
N GLY A 630 -71.20 -147.74 -69.47
CA GLY A 630 -72.05 -147.68 -70.69
C GLY A 630 -72.66 -148.96 -71.34
N ASP A 631 -73.29 -148.75 -72.51
CA ASP A 631 -74.26 -149.59 -73.30
C ASP A 631 -73.65 -150.81 -74.06
N GLY A 632 -74.34 -151.87 -74.58
CA GLY A 632 -75.76 -152.26 -74.79
C GLY A 632 -75.87 -153.57 -75.67
N PHE A 633 -77.05 -153.86 -76.28
CA PHE A 633 -77.36 -154.83 -77.40
C PHE A 633 -77.95 -156.27 -77.11
N THR A 634 -78.64 -156.83 -78.14
CA THR A 634 -79.64 -157.93 -78.22
C THR A 634 -79.19 -159.15 -79.05
N LEU A 635 -79.53 -160.40 -78.66
CA LEU A 635 -79.56 -161.55 -79.61
C LEU A 635 -80.66 -162.61 -79.31
N PRO A 636 -81.12 -163.36 -80.34
CA PRO A 636 -82.40 -164.06 -80.39
C PRO A 636 -82.33 -165.61 -80.31
N CYS A 637 -83.56 -166.16 -80.27
CA CYS A 637 -84.09 -167.52 -80.17
C CYS A 637 -83.18 -168.76 -80.40
N PHE A 638 -82.30 -169.09 -79.45
CA PHE A 638 -82.06 -170.43 -78.85
C PHE A 638 -80.76 -170.33 -78.02
N GLU A 639 -80.91 -170.16 -76.69
CA GLU A 639 -79.91 -170.18 -75.58
C GLU A 639 -79.89 -168.93 -74.67
N GLN A 640 -79.54 -169.16 -73.40
CA GLN A 640 -79.74 -168.34 -72.19
C GLN A 640 -78.39 -167.85 -71.59
N THR A 641 -78.10 -166.52 -71.65
CA THR A 641 -77.19 -165.65 -70.81
C THR A 641 -75.79 -165.12 -71.29
N SER A 642 -75.42 -163.93 -70.73
CA SER A 642 -74.10 -163.24 -70.46
C SER A 642 -73.62 -162.02 -71.32
N GLU A 643 -72.88 -160.97 -70.86
CA GLU A 643 -72.34 -160.44 -69.56
C GLU A 643 -71.91 -158.91 -69.70
N LEU A 644 -71.73 -158.14 -68.60
CA LEU A 644 -71.46 -156.66 -68.51
C LEU A 644 -70.12 -156.30 -67.79
N SER A 645 -69.57 -155.08 -67.95
CA SER A 645 -68.36 -154.58 -67.23
C SER A 645 -68.36 -153.04 -66.98
N GLY A 646 -67.76 -152.55 -65.87
CA GLY A 646 -67.63 -151.11 -65.50
C GLY A 646 -66.46 -150.81 -64.54
N THR A 647 -66.04 -149.53 -64.38
CA THR A 647 -64.83 -149.11 -63.60
C THR A 647 -65.06 -147.88 -62.69
N ALA A 648 -64.33 -147.76 -61.56
CA ALA A 648 -64.35 -146.61 -60.63
C ALA A 648 -62.92 -146.19 -60.19
N SER A 649 -62.69 -144.90 -59.89
CA SER A 649 -61.44 -144.41 -59.27
C SER A 649 -61.67 -143.32 -58.22
N ALA A 650 -60.95 -143.41 -57.09
CA ALA A 650 -60.86 -142.42 -56.01
C ALA A 650 -59.52 -142.58 -55.25
N SER A 651 -58.99 -141.50 -54.66
CA SER A 651 -57.73 -141.51 -53.91
C SER A 651 -57.95 -141.72 -52.40
N GLY A 652 -57.90 -142.97 -51.93
CA GLY A 652 -57.90 -143.30 -50.49
C GLY A 652 -58.36 -144.73 -50.18
N ASN A 653 -57.49 -145.54 -49.57
CA ASN A 653 -57.57 -147.01 -49.57
C ASN A 653 -58.42 -147.62 -48.43
N ASN A 654 -59.69 -147.96 -48.69
CA ASN A 654 -60.37 -149.20 -48.20
C ASN A 654 -61.77 -149.38 -48.85
N LEU A 655 -61.83 -149.90 -50.09
CA LEU A 655 -63.09 -150.15 -50.81
C LEU A 655 -63.34 -151.66 -50.98
N ALA A 656 -64.59 -152.09 -50.76
CA ALA A 656 -65.13 -153.42 -51.05
C ALA A 656 -66.31 -153.28 -52.03
N ILE A 657 -66.39 -154.15 -53.04
CA ILE A 657 -67.38 -154.15 -54.13
C ILE A 657 -68.10 -155.52 -54.13
N GLU A 658 -69.44 -155.54 -54.11
CA GLU A 658 -70.29 -156.74 -54.14
C GLU A 658 -71.53 -156.50 -55.04
N TRP A 659 -71.94 -157.49 -55.84
CA TRP A 659 -73.12 -157.48 -56.73
C TRP A 659 -74.25 -158.37 -56.14
N GLN A 660 -75.52 -157.94 -56.18
CA GLN A 660 -76.71 -158.75 -55.77
C GLN A 660 -77.94 -158.50 -56.67
N THR A 661 -78.71 -159.57 -56.96
CA THR A 661 -79.99 -159.56 -57.73
C THR A 661 -81.11 -160.33 -57.00
N ALA A 662 -82.36 -160.12 -57.43
CA ALA A 662 -83.57 -160.25 -56.61
C ALA A 662 -84.16 -161.65 -56.32
N ASP A 663 -83.56 -162.78 -56.74
CA ASP A 663 -84.13 -164.12 -56.45
C ASP A 663 -83.11 -165.13 -55.86
N GLY A 664 -81.89 -164.68 -55.58
CA GLY A 664 -80.92 -165.40 -54.75
C GLY A 664 -80.37 -166.68 -55.37
N GLN A 665 -79.40 -166.55 -56.29
CA GLN A 665 -78.23 -167.41 -56.53
C GLN A 665 -77.62 -167.07 -57.90
N ILE A 666 -76.66 -166.13 -57.92
CA ILE A 666 -75.47 -166.14 -58.78
C ILE A 666 -74.37 -165.43 -57.97
N GLU A 667 -73.24 -166.10 -57.73
CA GLU A 667 -71.96 -165.48 -57.40
C GLU A 667 -71.31 -165.06 -58.73
N ALA A 668 -71.17 -163.75 -58.94
CA ALA A 668 -70.36 -163.12 -59.99
C ALA A 668 -69.60 -161.95 -59.38
#